data_AF-A0A354MSG6-F1
#
_entry.id   AF-A0A354MSG6-F1
#
_cell.length_a   1.000
_cell.length_b   1.000
_cell.length_c   1.000
_cell.angle_alpha   90.00
_cell.angle_beta   90.00
_cell.angle_gamma   90.00
#
_symmetry.space_group_name_H-M   'P 1'
#
loop_
_entity.id
_entity.type
_entity.pdbx_description
1 polymer ?
#
loop_
_entity_poly.entity_id
_entity_poly.type
_entity_poly.pdbx_seq_one_letter_code
_entity_poly.pdbx_strand_id
1 'polypeptide(L)'
;MAKDDFDKDFRFDDDDFDPKAFLDGEDGTDIDLSEFDDIPSGDKPKKTDSDGYDDDLDLSGLGLDEDPDETVDDLDLDDILSPKAVRRNAQEHDDFGSEKQSSDPDFDMTDFLDDEDEQAEDDSDFQDEPEDDYPDEEDEDKPARPQKEKPEKAPKPRRERKPKAPKEPKEAKPNIFTKLYDLYFAPLTNKEALEAPVDPANPRRRRRKTKAQIFKEVYLPPLIACVCLILILSFVIGAISNAIEQKRVNDAIKKNQSDASASSAQAAEEEYQRIMSEAAELAANYDYEGAIEKLDSFPDIANYPDMSTKRAEYVNAMNSLVEYKDYSQIPNLSFHVLIADPARAFSDEELGGKYNQNFVTIDEFSKILEQLYANNYVLVDFDDFVSVGQTVSGTDQYEATSIFLPQGKKPLMLTETMVNYFEYMVDSNADGVADAGGAGFANKLVLDENGDIKAEYIDSSNNTLTGNYDFVPILEDFIKEHPDFSYRGARAILAVTGSQGIFGYRCNTSYVSTKGNDFYEQEKAGAIAIVEALKAKGYRLACYTYENKDYRNLNSAGITADLQSWTQQIAPIIGNIDTFVFAQASDLSDYTGASFNVMYQTGFRYFISNGKEPSTEVNNTYVHQKRLMVTGETMVWYKERFTDKGLFDPNMVVDMTARGGDVPKAG
;
A
#
# COMPACT_ATOMS: atom_id res chain seq x y z
N MET A 1 21.23 -26.22 31.65
CA MET A 1 19.97 -25.84 30.99
C MET A 1 19.53 -24.55 31.66
N ALA A 2 19.91 -23.40 31.10
CA ALA A 2 19.32 -22.13 31.52
C ALA A 2 17.91 -22.02 30.93
N LYS A 3 17.03 -21.29 31.59
CA LYS A 3 15.75 -20.87 31.00
C LYS A 3 16.04 -19.60 30.20
N ASP A 4 15.53 -19.50 28.98
CA ASP A 4 15.57 -18.23 28.26
C ASP A 4 14.52 -17.30 28.91
N ASP A 5 14.98 -16.38 29.75
CA ASP A 5 14.15 -15.43 30.51
C ASP A 5 14.01 -14.05 29.81
N PHE A 6 14.44 -13.99 28.54
CA PHE A 6 14.51 -12.83 27.65
C PHE A 6 13.33 -11.82 27.75
N ASP A 7 12.10 -12.25 27.43
CA ASP A 7 10.92 -11.38 27.48
C ASP A 7 10.32 -11.27 28.92
N LYS A 8 10.87 -11.97 29.93
CA LYS A 8 10.42 -11.90 31.34
C LYS A 8 11.06 -10.77 32.13
N ASP A 9 12.16 -10.24 31.64
CA ASP A 9 12.91 -9.15 32.27
C ASP A 9 12.26 -7.76 32.05
N PHE A 10 11.27 -7.67 31.14
CA PHE A 10 10.42 -6.49 30.94
C PHE A 10 8.97 -6.79 31.39
N ARG A 11 8.81 -7.02 32.70
CA ARG A 11 7.50 -7.06 33.34
C ARG A 11 7.04 -5.66 33.67
N PHE A 12 5.88 -5.29 33.14
CA PHE A 12 5.24 -4.00 33.44
C PHE A 12 4.56 -3.96 34.82
N ASP A 13 4.63 -5.06 35.59
CA ASP A 13 3.99 -5.22 36.90
C ASP A 13 4.90 -4.86 38.09
N ASP A 14 6.21 -4.70 37.89
CA ASP A 14 7.17 -4.51 39.00
C ASP A 14 7.28 -3.02 39.45
N ASP A 15 6.66 -2.08 38.71
CA ASP A 15 6.54 -0.65 39.06
C ASP A 15 5.17 -0.32 39.71
N ASP A 16 5.06 -0.63 41.01
CA ASP A 16 4.17 -0.01 42.02
C ASP A 16 2.70 0.35 41.66
N PHE A 17 2.07 -0.33 40.68
CA PHE A 17 0.63 -0.22 40.45
C PHE A 17 -0.14 -1.06 41.48
N ASP A 18 -0.48 -0.46 42.63
CA ASP A 18 -1.46 -1.02 43.57
C ASP A 18 -2.90 -0.62 43.17
N PRO A 19 -3.69 -1.50 42.53
CA PRO A 19 -5.07 -1.20 42.18
C PRO A 19 -5.99 -0.98 43.40
N LYS A 20 -5.55 -1.25 44.64
CA LYS A 20 -6.30 -0.88 45.85
C LYS A 20 -6.05 0.56 46.28
N ALA A 21 -4.87 1.11 46.04
CA ALA A 21 -4.59 2.53 46.29
C ALA A 21 -5.49 3.46 45.46
N PHE A 22 -5.97 2.98 44.29
CA PHE A 22 -6.94 3.69 43.45
C PHE A 22 -8.40 3.61 43.96
N LEU A 23 -8.73 2.69 44.86
CA LEU A 23 -10.10 2.45 45.35
C LEU A 23 -10.35 2.93 46.80
N ASP A 24 -9.30 3.10 47.61
CA ASP A 24 -9.39 3.59 49.00
C ASP A 24 -9.13 5.12 49.14
N GLY A 25 -9.13 5.87 48.03
CA GLY A 25 -9.13 7.33 48.06
C GLY A 25 -10.42 7.89 48.65
N GLU A 26 -10.32 8.69 49.71
CA GLU A 26 -11.48 9.27 50.42
C GLU A 26 -12.36 10.16 49.51
N ASP A 27 -13.41 9.59 48.93
CA ASP A 27 -14.74 10.21 48.77
C ASP A 27 -15.76 9.16 48.28
N GLY A 28 -16.46 8.52 49.21
CA GLY A 28 -17.36 7.41 48.91
C GLY A 28 -18.67 7.84 48.23
N THR A 29 -18.80 7.53 46.94
CA THR A 29 -20.10 7.42 46.24
C THR A 29 -20.12 6.16 45.38
N ASP A 30 -21.06 5.25 45.67
CA ASP A 30 -21.28 4.04 44.87
C ASP A 30 -21.61 4.39 43.41
N ILE A 31 -20.82 3.86 42.46
CA ILE A 31 -21.11 3.99 41.03
C ILE A 31 -22.13 2.91 40.65
N ASP A 32 -23.38 3.33 40.44
CA ASP A 32 -24.46 2.47 39.96
C ASP A 32 -24.32 2.22 38.45
N LEU A 33 -24.01 0.97 38.07
CA LEU A 33 -23.80 0.55 36.68
C LEU A 33 -25.10 0.19 35.94
N SER A 34 -26.28 0.50 36.49
CA SER A 34 -27.56 0.15 35.87
C SER A 34 -28.03 1.05 34.70
N GLU A 35 -27.27 2.10 34.33
CA GLU A 35 -27.67 3.08 33.31
C GLU A 35 -27.11 2.83 31.89
N PHE A 36 -26.52 1.65 31.62
CA PHE A 36 -25.98 1.28 30.29
C PHE A 36 -26.77 0.18 29.53
N ASP A 37 -27.93 -0.24 30.03
CA ASP A 37 -28.85 -1.17 29.36
C ASP A 37 -29.95 -0.42 28.56
N ASP A 38 -29.56 0.29 27.49
CA ASP A 38 -30.54 0.95 26.60
C ASP A 38 -30.13 0.93 25.11
N ILE A 39 -30.23 -0.26 24.49
CA ILE A 39 -30.19 -0.42 23.02
C ILE A 39 -31.62 -0.53 22.47
N PRO A 40 -32.06 0.35 21.54
CA PRO A 40 -33.45 0.39 21.11
C PRO A 40 -33.82 -0.77 20.17
N SER A 41 -34.60 -1.72 20.68
CA SER A 41 -35.23 -2.76 19.85
C SER A 41 -36.39 -2.21 19.01
N GLY A 42 -36.16 -2.08 17.70
CA GLY A 42 -37.20 -1.71 16.72
C GLY A 42 -37.29 -2.70 15.57
N ASP A 43 -38.16 -3.71 15.67
CA ASP A 43 -39.44 -3.72 14.94
C ASP A 43 -40.37 -4.88 15.38
N LYS A 44 -41.70 -4.70 15.27
CA LYS A 44 -42.69 -5.75 15.58
C LYS A 44 -43.82 -5.80 14.53
N PRO A 45 -44.05 -6.95 13.87
CA PRO A 45 -45.32 -7.20 13.22
C PRO A 45 -46.37 -7.73 14.22
N LYS A 46 -47.35 -6.87 14.51
CA LYS A 46 -48.77 -7.11 14.86
C LYS A 46 -49.20 -8.42 15.56
N LYS A 47 -49.88 -8.20 16.70
CA LYS A 47 -50.69 -9.17 17.45
C LYS A 47 -52.13 -9.22 16.91
N THR A 48 -52.73 -10.41 16.86
CA THR A 48 -54.19 -10.63 16.87
C THR A 48 -54.49 -11.91 17.66
N ASP A 49 -55.32 -11.78 18.70
CA ASP A 49 -56.46 -12.62 19.16
C ASP A 49 -56.50 -14.12 18.78
N SER A 50 -56.97 -15.08 19.60
CA SER A 50 -57.36 -15.16 21.02
C SER A 50 -57.56 -16.65 21.40
N ASP A 51 -57.71 -16.97 22.70
CA ASP A 51 -58.22 -18.26 23.24
C ASP A 51 -57.32 -19.52 23.05
N GLY A 52 -57.20 -20.49 23.96
CA GLY A 52 -57.69 -20.68 25.34
C GLY A 52 -57.48 -22.15 25.81
N TYR A 53 -57.51 -22.39 27.13
CA TYR A 53 -57.51 -23.69 27.85
C TYR A 53 -56.21 -24.55 27.94
N ASP A 54 -55.76 -24.75 29.20
CA ASP A 54 -55.59 -26.02 29.96
C ASP A 54 -55.39 -27.33 29.16
N ASP A 55 -54.49 -28.26 29.51
CA ASP A 55 -54.38 -28.94 30.81
C ASP A 55 -53.05 -29.73 30.96
N ASP A 56 -52.80 -30.28 32.16
CA ASP A 56 -51.61 -31.05 32.56
C ASP A 56 -51.30 -32.31 31.71
N LEU A 57 -50.04 -32.78 31.76
CA LEU A 57 -49.72 -34.17 32.14
C LEU A 57 -48.20 -34.40 32.41
N ASP A 58 -47.91 -34.78 33.65
CA ASP A 58 -46.66 -35.39 34.12
C ASP A 58 -46.51 -36.83 33.58
N LEU A 59 -45.27 -37.31 33.38
CA LEU A 59 -44.80 -38.57 33.99
C LEU A 59 -43.32 -38.85 33.73
N SER A 60 -42.56 -38.88 34.83
CA SER A 60 -41.26 -39.53 34.99
C SER A 60 -41.19 -40.95 34.43
N GLY A 61 -40.00 -41.39 33.95
CA GLY A 61 -39.71 -42.82 33.85
C GLY A 61 -38.42 -43.23 33.16
N LEU A 62 -37.52 -43.86 33.95
CA LEU A 62 -36.43 -44.76 33.52
C LEU A 62 -35.22 -44.09 32.82
N GLY A 63 -33.97 -44.36 33.19
CA GLY A 63 -33.45 -45.24 34.25
C GLY A 63 -32.00 -45.62 33.93
N LEU A 64 -31.06 -45.25 34.80
CA LEU A 64 -29.65 -45.68 34.73
C LEU A 64 -29.53 -47.15 35.17
N ASP A 65 -28.40 -47.79 34.83
CA ASP A 65 -27.58 -48.54 35.79
C ASP A 65 -26.18 -48.84 35.18
N GLU A 66 -25.16 -48.88 36.03
CA GLU A 66 -23.76 -49.22 35.74
C GLU A 66 -23.49 -50.72 35.98
N ASP A 67 -22.55 -51.34 35.25
CA ASP A 67 -21.32 -51.98 35.80
C ASP A 67 -20.57 -52.85 34.75
N PRO A 68 -19.29 -53.25 34.99
CA PRO A 68 -18.35 -53.63 33.93
C PRO A 68 -17.86 -55.11 33.94
N ASP A 69 -16.90 -55.36 33.03
CA ASP A 69 -15.88 -56.44 32.99
C ASP A 69 -16.20 -57.74 32.20
N GLU A 70 -15.11 -58.48 31.91
CA GLU A 70 -14.94 -59.77 31.23
C GLU A 70 -14.72 -59.86 29.70
N THR A 71 -13.44 -60.08 29.37
CA THR A 71 -12.88 -61.16 28.50
C THR A 71 -12.83 -61.05 26.96
N VAL A 72 -11.57 -61.17 26.49
CA VAL A 72 -11.03 -61.99 25.38
C VAL A 72 -12.01 -62.91 24.61
N ASP A 73 -11.96 -63.05 23.28
CA ASP A 73 -10.88 -63.70 22.50
C ASP A 73 -11.02 -63.47 20.98
N ASP A 74 -10.00 -63.88 20.22
CA ASP A 74 -9.84 -63.80 18.75
C ASP A 74 -11.02 -64.31 17.89
N LEU A 75 -11.24 -63.67 16.73
CA LEU A 75 -11.55 -64.36 15.47
C LEU A 75 -11.15 -63.54 14.22
N ASP A 76 -10.09 -63.96 13.54
CA ASP A 76 -9.91 -63.71 12.11
C ASP A 76 -10.98 -64.45 11.28
N LEU A 77 -11.48 -63.84 10.21
CA LEU A 77 -11.52 -64.45 8.86
C LEU A 77 -12.11 -63.53 7.80
N ASP A 78 -11.40 -63.44 6.67
CA ASP A 78 -11.86 -62.82 5.43
C ASP A 78 -13.18 -63.41 4.90
N ASP A 79 -14.01 -62.60 4.22
CA ASP A 79 -14.38 -62.89 2.83
C ASP A 79 -15.05 -61.67 2.12
N ILE A 80 -15.25 -61.80 0.80
CA ILE A 80 -16.08 -60.97 -0.11
C ILE A 80 -15.37 -59.79 -0.81
N LEU A 81 -14.56 -60.18 -1.80
CA LEU A 81 -14.85 -59.94 -3.22
C LEU A 81 -15.24 -58.51 -3.66
N SER A 82 -14.26 -57.80 -4.23
CA SER A 82 -14.50 -56.79 -5.28
C SER A 82 -15.25 -57.40 -6.47
N PRO A 83 -16.05 -56.61 -7.23
CA PRO A 83 -15.64 -56.48 -8.62
C PRO A 83 -15.95 -55.14 -9.32
N LYS A 84 -14.91 -54.63 -10.01
CA LYS A 84 -14.92 -54.04 -11.37
C LYS A 84 -15.59 -52.66 -11.58
N ALA A 85 -15.23 -51.85 -12.57
CA ALA A 85 -14.03 -51.60 -13.40
C ALA A 85 -14.42 -50.44 -14.37
N VAL A 86 -13.57 -49.74 -15.12
CA VAL A 86 -12.95 -50.19 -16.39
C VAL A 86 -12.17 -49.01 -17.03
N ARG A 87 -10.83 -49.14 -17.14
CA ARG A 87 -9.93 -48.76 -18.29
C ARG A 87 -9.86 -47.30 -18.79
N ARG A 88 -8.82 -46.85 -19.53
CA ARG A 88 -7.66 -47.48 -20.25
C ARG A 88 -6.41 -46.57 -20.04
N ASN A 89 -5.18 -47.09 -19.86
CA ASN A 89 -4.19 -47.55 -20.88
C ASN A 89 -3.81 -46.46 -21.91
N ALA A 90 -2.56 -46.26 -22.35
CA ALA A 90 -1.29 -47.03 -22.26
C ALA A 90 -0.09 -46.02 -22.27
N GLN A 91 1.21 -46.38 -22.21
CA GLN A 91 1.88 -47.64 -22.58
C GLN A 91 3.27 -47.77 -21.91
N GLU A 92 3.67 -49.00 -21.58
CA GLU A 92 4.98 -49.34 -20.98
C GLU A 92 6.13 -49.40 -22.01
N HIS A 93 7.36 -49.42 -21.48
CA HIS A 93 8.39 -50.32 -21.99
C HIS A 93 9.31 -50.79 -20.85
N ASP A 94 9.40 -52.12 -20.66
CA ASP A 94 10.20 -52.77 -19.62
C ASP A 94 11.68 -52.94 -20.01
N ASP A 95 12.56 -53.02 -19.00
CA ASP A 95 13.22 -54.27 -18.53
C ASP A 95 14.71 -54.14 -18.14
N PHE A 96 15.16 -55.07 -17.28
CA PHE A 96 16.53 -55.40 -16.84
C PHE A 96 17.31 -54.51 -15.83
N GLY A 97 17.36 -54.98 -14.58
CA GLY A 97 18.49 -55.88 -14.22
C GLY A 97 19.51 -55.46 -13.14
N SER A 98 19.27 -55.91 -11.91
CA SER A 98 20.26 -56.40 -10.90
C SER A 98 21.45 -55.54 -10.40
N GLU A 99 21.43 -55.29 -9.08
CA GLU A 99 22.55 -55.35 -8.10
C GLU A 99 24.03 -55.16 -8.56
N LYS A 100 24.75 -54.18 -7.98
CA LYS A 100 25.74 -54.47 -6.90
C LYS A 100 26.43 -53.27 -6.23
N GLN A 101 26.71 -53.53 -4.96
CA GLN A 101 27.44 -52.82 -3.90
C GLN A 101 28.96 -52.65 -4.16
N SER A 102 29.52 -51.46 -3.90
CA SER A 102 30.92 -51.14 -3.44
C SER A 102 31.07 -49.60 -3.43
N SER A 103 31.19 -48.92 -2.28
CA SER A 103 32.40 -48.66 -1.45
C SER A 103 33.45 -47.73 -2.07
N ASP A 104 33.41 -46.44 -1.69
CA ASP A 104 34.46 -45.54 -1.15
C ASP A 104 35.95 -45.80 -1.49
N PRO A 105 36.85 -44.77 -1.58
CA PRO A 105 36.85 -43.62 -0.64
C PRO A 105 37.35 -42.24 -1.14
N ASP A 106 37.17 -41.25 -0.24
CA ASP A 106 38.04 -40.12 0.15
C ASP A 106 38.99 -39.45 -0.87
N PHE A 107 38.86 -38.12 -0.97
CA PHE A 107 39.93 -37.23 -1.44
C PHE A 107 40.06 -36.02 -0.49
N ASP A 108 41.08 -36.05 0.36
CA ASP A 108 41.53 -34.95 1.19
C ASP A 108 42.85 -34.39 0.62
N MET A 109 43.02 -33.08 0.65
CA MET A 109 44.28 -32.38 0.40
C MET A 109 44.27 -31.03 1.14
N THR A 110 44.80 -31.07 2.35
CA THR A 110 45.42 -29.94 3.03
C THR A 110 46.86 -29.70 2.55
N ASP A 111 47.45 -28.62 3.07
CA ASP A 111 48.87 -28.22 2.99
C ASP A 111 49.40 -27.65 1.66
N PHE A 112 49.52 -26.32 1.64
CA PHE A 112 50.79 -25.64 1.33
C PHE A 112 50.89 -24.32 2.13
N LEU A 113 51.97 -24.19 2.91
CA LEU A 113 52.43 -22.96 3.58
C LEU A 113 53.89 -22.68 3.16
N ASP A 114 54.45 -21.59 3.71
CA ASP A 114 55.84 -21.09 3.57
C ASP A 114 56.14 -20.31 2.26
N ASP A 115 56.88 -19.19 2.25
CA ASP A 115 57.11 -18.15 3.28
C ASP A 115 57.78 -16.89 2.65
N GLU A 116 57.65 -15.76 3.34
CA GLU A 116 58.56 -14.59 3.45
C GLU A 116 59.12 -13.75 2.25
N ASP A 117 59.41 -12.49 2.63
CA ASP A 117 60.45 -11.55 2.18
C ASP A 117 60.29 -10.55 1.01
N GLU A 118 59.84 -9.34 1.43
CA GLU A 118 60.66 -8.11 1.56
C GLU A 118 61.05 -7.19 0.36
N GLN A 119 61.02 -5.90 0.72
CA GLN A 119 61.72 -4.72 0.22
C GLN A 119 61.17 -3.92 -0.99
N ALA A 120 61.13 -2.61 -0.75
CA ALA A 120 60.74 -1.53 -1.63
C ALA A 120 61.98 -0.72 -2.08
N GLU A 121 61.81 0.11 -3.11
CA GLU A 121 62.56 1.33 -3.50
C GLU A 121 62.14 1.65 -4.96
N ASP A 122 62.11 2.88 -5.49
CA ASP A 122 61.94 4.23 -4.93
C ASP A 122 61.64 5.17 -6.13
N ASP A 123 61.52 6.49 -5.90
CA ASP A 123 61.72 7.59 -6.87
C ASP A 123 60.66 7.80 -8.00
N SER A 124 60.29 9.04 -8.38
CA SER A 124 60.64 10.38 -7.84
C SER A 124 59.75 11.51 -8.43
N ASP A 125 60.00 12.74 -7.94
CA ASP A 125 59.60 14.08 -8.41
C ASP A 125 58.19 14.61 -8.04
N PHE A 126 58.04 15.54 -7.07
CA PHE A 126 58.40 17.00 -7.06
C PHE A 126 57.42 17.86 -7.90
N GLN A 127 56.96 19.08 -7.53
CA GLN A 127 57.09 20.02 -6.39
C GLN A 127 55.83 20.96 -6.45
N ASP A 128 55.43 21.84 -5.51
CA ASP A 128 56.01 22.45 -4.30
C ASP A 128 54.87 22.89 -3.33
N GLU A 129 55.18 23.21 -2.07
CA GLU A 129 54.30 23.88 -1.07
C GLU A 129 54.56 25.44 -1.03
N PRO A 130 54.17 26.30 -0.05
CA PRO A 130 53.40 26.08 1.20
C PRO A 130 52.42 27.19 1.71
N GLU A 131 51.69 26.81 2.77
CA GLU A 131 51.39 27.51 4.06
C GLU A 131 50.52 28.79 4.23
N ASP A 132 49.81 28.75 5.38
CA ASP A 132 49.43 29.78 6.38
C ASP A 132 48.16 30.69 6.30
N ASP A 133 47.24 30.36 7.23
CA ASP A 133 46.53 31.17 8.26
C ASP A 133 45.79 32.51 7.96
N TYR A 134 44.48 32.50 8.31
CA TYR A 134 43.64 33.47 9.07
C TYR A 134 43.91 35.01 9.03
N PRO A 135 42.87 35.90 9.04
CA PRO A 135 41.87 35.95 10.13
C PRO A 135 40.46 36.53 9.84
N ASP A 136 39.64 36.63 10.89
CA ASP A 136 38.39 37.41 10.99
C ASP A 136 38.59 38.94 11.01
N GLU A 137 37.55 39.71 10.63
CA GLU A 137 37.21 41.00 11.27
C GLU A 137 35.74 41.44 10.96
N GLU A 138 35.11 42.13 11.92
CA GLU A 138 33.77 42.76 11.87
C GLU A 138 33.85 44.13 11.09
N ASP A 139 32.83 44.95 10.78
CA ASP A 139 31.50 45.20 11.35
C ASP A 139 30.62 46.13 10.44
N GLU A 140 29.33 46.32 10.78
CA GLU A 140 28.32 47.34 10.33
C GLU A 140 28.01 47.50 8.80
N ASP A 141 26.76 47.47 8.29
CA ASP A 141 25.51 48.14 8.74
C ASP A 141 24.23 47.55 8.04
N LYS A 142 23.02 47.92 8.51
CA LYS A 142 21.68 47.29 8.31
C LYS A 142 20.93 47.77 7.03
N PRO A 143 19.67 47.33 6.70
CA PRO A 143 18.78 46.29 7.28
C PRO A 143 18.07 45.31 6.29
N ALA A 144 17.56 44.20 6.86
CA ALA A 144 16.32 43.46 6.57
C ALA A 144 15.71 43.36 5.13
N ARG A 145 15.43 42.12 4.69
CA ARG A 145 14.37 41.84 3.69
C ARG A 145 13.71 40.46 3.86
N PRO A 146 12.37 40.36 4.00
CA PRO A 146 11.65 39.08 4.10
C PRO A 146 11.14 38.56 2.74
N GLN A 147 10.71 37.29 2.75
CA GLN A 147 9.74 36.59 1.88
C GLN A 147 9.74 36.84 0.35
N LYS A 148 9.87 35.75 -0.42
CA LYS A 148 9.61 35.71 -1.87
C LYS A 148 8.14 35.37 -2.16
N GLU A 149 7.39 36.34 -2.65
CA GLU A 149 6.19 36.10 -3.47
C GLU A 149 6.45 36.44 -4.96
N LYS A 150 5.54 35.96 -5.82
CA LYS A 150 5.63 35.99 -7.30
C LYS A 150 5.60 37.42 -7.90
N PRO A 151 6.27 37.68 -9.04
CA PRO A 151 6.10 38.95 -9.77
C PRO A 151 5.29 38.82 -11.08
N GLU A 152 4.21 39.60 -11.18
CA GLU A 152 3.66 40.08 -12.47
C GLU A 152 4.64 41.02 -13.20
N LYS A 153 4.46 41.24 -14.51
CA LYS A 153 5.22 42.24 -15.29
C LYS A 153 4.39 43.07 -16.27
N ALA A 154 4.54 44.39 -16.17
CA ALA A 154 4.21 45.42 -17.17
C ALA A 154 5.08 46.67 -16.90
N PRO A 155 4.99 47.78 -17.67
CA PRO A 155 5.17 47.97 -19.12
C PRO A 155 6.22 49.08 -19.42
N LYS A 156 6.44 49.48 -20.71
CA LYS A 156 7.09 50.74 -21.18
C LYS A 156 7.18 50.80 -22.74
N PRO A 157 7.45 51.94 -23.41
CA PRO A 157 7.02 53.33 -23.19
C PRO A 157 6.46 54.02 -24.50
N ARG A 158 6.24 55.35 -24.50
CA ARG A 158 5.58 56.10 -25.60
C ARG A 158 6.20 57.50 -25.87
N ARG A 159 6.39 57.88 -27.14
CA ARG A 159 6.71 59.24 -27.69
C ARG A 159 6.61 59.18 -29.24
N GLU A 160 6.31 60.21 -30.05
CA GLU A 160 5.91 61.62 -29.87
C GLU A 160 5.12 62.11 -31.13
N ARG A 161 4.57 63.35 -31.17
CA ARG A 161 3.70 63.87 -32.28
C ARG A 161 4.20 65.21 -32.86
N LYS A 162 3.99 65.47 -34.17
CA LYS A 162 4.05 66.82 -34.81
C LYS A 162 2.94 67.01 -35.90
N PRO A 163 2.59 68.26 -36.35
CA PRO A 163 1.17 68.61 -36.59
C PRO A 163 0.75 69.25 -37.94
N LYS A 164 -0.56 69.15 -38.23
CA LYS A 164 -1.54 70.04 -38.94
C LYS A 164 -1.24 70.71 -40.31
N ALA A 165 -2.23 70.59 -41.21
CA ALA A 165 -2.68 71.65 -42.14
C ALA A 165 -4.22 71.55 -42.40
N PRO A 166 -4.96 72.66 -42.69
CA PRO A 166 -6.43 72.66 -42.79
C PRO A 166 -7.01 72.67 -44.23
N LYS A 167 -8.34 72.56 -44.34
CA LYS A 167 -9.12 72.39 -45.59
C LYS A 167 -9.37 73.69 -46.36
N GLU A 168 -9.48 73.56 -47.68
CA GLU A 168 -10.44 74.34 -48.51
C GLU A 168 -11.32 73.38 -49.35
N PRO A 169 -12.51 73.80 -49.83
CA PRO A 169 -13.56 72.88 -50.25
C PRO A 169 -13.69 72.73 -51.77
N LYS A 170 -13.79 71.49 -52.29
CA LYS A 170 -14.23 71.23 -53.68
C LYS A 170 -15.16 70.01 -53.82
N GLU A 171 -16.33 70.32 -54.37
CA GLU A 171 -17.18 69.52 -55.26
C GLU A 171 -17.79 68.20 -54.74
N ALA A 172 -19.12 68.24 -54.57
CA ALA A 172 -19.95 67.07 -54.39
C ALA A 172 -19.94 66.19 -55.66
N LYS A 173 -19.28 65.03 -55.59
CA LYS A 173 -19.33 64.03 -56.66
C LYS A 173 -20.73 63.39 -56.69
N PRO A 174 -21.37 63.24 -57.87
CA PRO A 174 -22.75 62.79 -57.95
C PRO A 174 -22.90 61.35 -57.46
N ASN A 175 -23.95 61.12 -56.68
CA ASN A 175 -24.32 59.78 -56.23
C ASN A 175 -24.57 58.87 -57.44
N ILE A 176 -24.26 57.58 -57.29
CA ILE A 176 -24.50 56.56 -58.34
C ILE A 176 -25.98 56.57 -58.77
N PHE A 177 -26.89 56.84 -57.82
CA PHE A 177 -28.31 57.06 -58.06
C PHE A 177 -28.64 58.17 -59.07
N THR A 178 -27.92 59.30 -59.05
CA THR A 178 -28.18 60.43 -59.96
C THR A 178 -27.84 60.05 -61.40
N LYS A 179 -26.68 59.39 -61.61
CA LYS A 179 -26.29 58.87 -62.93
C LYS A 179 -27.19 57.74 -63.41
N LEU A 180 -27.71 56.91 -62.51
CA LEU A 180 -28.66 55.86 -62.88
C LEU A 180 -30.00 56.45 -63.35
N TYR A 181 -30.47 57.51 -62.69
CA TYR A 181 -31.71 58.21 -63.03
C TYR A 181 -31.64 58.86 -64.42
N ASP A 182 -30.56 59.63 -64.69
CA ASP A 182 -30.36 60.26 -66.00
C ASP A 182 -30.26 59.22 -67.13
N LEU A 183 -29.56 58.09 -66.89
CA LEU A 183 -29.42 57.02 -67.88
C LEU A 183 -30.76 56.31 -68.18
N TYR A 184 -31.62 56.14 -67.17
CA TYR A 184 -32.91 55.45 -67.33
C TYR A 184 -34.00 56.31 -68.00
N PHE A 185 -33.92 57.64 -67.87
CA PHE A 185 -34.89 58.57 -68.46
C PHE A 185 -34.39 59.27 -69.75
N ALA A 186 -33.10 59.15 -70.10
CA ALA A 186 -32.54 59.65 -71.37
C ALA A 186 -33.32 59.27 -72.67
N PRO A 187 -33.97 58.09 -72.79
CA PRO A 187 -34.76 57.75 -73.98
C PRO A 187 -36.06 58.56 -74.16
N LEU A 188 -36.46 59.37 -73.16
CA LEU A 188 -37.67 60.19 -73.20
C LEU A 188 -37.41 61.66 -73.52
N THR A 189 -36.14 62.10 -73.54
CA THR A 189 -35.77 63.52 -73.69
C THR A 189 -35.21 63.90 -75.07
N ASN A 190 -34.74 62.94 -75.88
CA ASN A 190 -34.30 63.21 -77.25
C ASN A 190 -35.38 62.87 -78.30
N LYS A 191 -36.31 63.82 -78.51
CA LYS A 191 -37.10 63.92 -79.74
C LYS A 191 -36.47 64.93 -80.67
N GLU A 192 -35.83 64.47 -81.74
CA GLU A 192 -35.65 65.09 -83.06
C GLU A 192 -34.58 64.26 -83.78
N ALA A 193 -34.94 63.50 -84.82
CA ALA A 193 -35.14 63.91 -86.23
C ALA A 193 -33.91 63.46 -87.06
N LEU A 194 -33.98 63.54 -88.40
CA LEU A 194 -33.06 62.88 -89.36
C LEU A 194 -33.30 61.35 -89.40
N GLU A 195 -34.25 60.81 -90.17
CA GLU A 195 -34.53 60.96 -91.61
C GLU A 195 -33.38 60.52 -92.54
N ALA A 196 -33.67 59.42 -93.25
CA ALA A 196 -33.07 58.77 -94.43
C ALA A 196 -31.83 59.37 -95.15
N PRO A 197 -31.03 58.49 -95.79
CA PRO A 197 -31.38 58.17 -97.18
C PRO A 197 -31.74 56.69 -97.43
N VAL A 198 -32.50 56.47 -98.50
CA VAL A 198 -32.90 55.16 -99.04
C VAL A 198 -32.22 54.97 -100.39
N ASP A 199 -31.58 53.82 -100.62
CA ASP A 199 -31.02 53.39 -101.91
C ASP A 199 -31.18 51.85 -102.05
N PRO A 200 -31.34 51.25 -103.25
CA PRO A 200 -32.64 50.65 -103.54
C PRO A 200 -32.57 49.23 -104.13
N ALA A 201 -32.89 48.22 -103.32
CA ALA A 201 -33.05 46.83 -103.79
C ALA A 201 -34.19 46.04 -103.08
N ASN A 202 -35.43 46.56 -103.20
CA ASN A 202 -36.67 45.83 -103.58
C ASN A 202 -37.04 44.45 -102.93
N PRO A 203 -38.33 44.12 -102.67
CA PRO A 203 -39.43 44.86 -102.03
C PRO A 203 -40.16 44.06 -100.90
N ARG A 204 -40.98 44.73 -100.05
CA ARG A 204 -42.44 44.43 -99.81
C ARG A 204 -43.10 45.26 -98.66
N ARG A 205 -44.29 45.79 -98.98
CA ARG A 205 -45.33 46.58 -98.24
C ARG A 205 -45.39 46.64 -96.68
N ARG A 206 -45.43 47.89 -96.15
CA ARG A 206 -46.42 48.59 -95.24
C ARG A 206 -47.37 47.75 -94.34
N ARG A 207 -47.75 48.11 -93.08
CA ARG A 207 -48.08 49.43 -92.43
C ARG A 207 -48.10 49.33 -90.86
N ARG A 208 -48.00 50.44 -90.10
CA ARG A 208 -47.82 50.54 -88.60
C ARG A 208 -49.11 50.55 -87.72
N LYS A 209 -48.98 50.30 -86.39
CA LYS A 209 -49.99 50.44 -85.30
C LYS A 209 -49.51 51.34 -84.12
N THR A 210 -50.35 51.56 -83.09
CA THR A 210 -50.37 52.76 -82.20
C THR A 210 -49.85 52.62 -80.74
N LYS A 211 -49.70 53.78 -80.08
CA LYS A 211 -48.87 54.07 -78.88
C LYS A 211 -49.05 53.19 -77.62
N ALA A 212 -50.16 52.49 -77.42
CA ALA A 212 -50.32 51.62 -76.25
C ALA A 212 -49.43 50.37 -76.31
N GLN A 213 -49.07 49.92 -77.53
CA GLN A 213 -48.08 48.85 -77.72
C GLN A 213 -46.69 49.28 -77.27
N ILE A 214 -46.32 50.54 -77.48
CA ILE A 214 -44.96 51.06 -77.20
C ILE A 214 -44.62 50.93 -75.70
N PHE A 215 -45.56 51.18 -74.78
CA PHE A 215 -45.24 51.06 -73.35
C PHE A 215 -45.05 49.60 -72.90
N LYS A 216 -45.89 48.67 -73.41
CA LYS A 216 -45.77 47.23 -73.14
C LYS A 216 -44.55 46.60 -73.80
N GLU A 217 -44.17 47.04 -74.99
CA GLU A 217 -43.06 46.47 -75.77
C GLU A 217 -41.70 47.05 -75.35
N VAL A 218 -41.63 48.29 -74.84
CA VAL A 218 -40.34 48.96 -74.55
C VAL A 218 -39.95 48.95 -73.07
N TYR A 219 -40.86 49.24 -72.13
CA TYR A 219 -40.48 49.48 -70.71
C TYR A 219 -40.70 48.28 -69.78
N LEU A 220 -41.61 47.37 -70.14
CA LEU A 220 -41.88 46.18 -69.34
C LEU A 220 -40.73 45.14 -69.37
N PRO A 221 -40.09 44.84 -70.53
CA PRO A 221 -38.98 43.87 -70.57
C PRO A 221 -37.75 44.23 -69.71
N PRO A 222 -37.17 45.46 -69.75
CA PRO A 222 -35.97 45.77 -68.97
C PRO A 222 -36.22 45.83 -67.46
N LEU A 223 -37.43 46.23 -67.02
CA LEU A 223 -37.77 46.27 -65.60
C LEU A 223 -37.90 44.85 -65.02
N ILE A 224 -38.55 43.94 -65.75
CA ILE A 224 -38.58 42.51 -65.40
C ILE A 224 -37.15 41.94 -65.38
N ALA A 225 -36.32 42.25 -66.38
CA ALA A 225 -34.94 41.79 -66.42
C ALA A 225 -34.12 42.26 -65.19
N CYS A 226 -34.24 43.53 -64.77
CA CYS A 226 -33.56 44.01 -63.56
C CYS A 226 -34.04 43.31 -62.27
N VAL A 227 -35.34 43.07 -62.11
CA VAL A 227 -35.87 42.34 -60.95
C VAL A 227 -35.38 40.89 -60.94
N CYS A 228 -35.40 40.22 -62.09
CA CYS A 228 -34.82 38.87 -62.23
C CYS A 228 -33.32 38.86 -61.90
N LEU A 229 -32.54 39.86 -62.33
CA LEU A 229 -31.10 39.92 -62.06
C LEU A 229 -30.81 40.11 -60.57
N ILE A 230 -31.57 40.96 -59.87
CA ILE A 230 -31.45 41.13 -58.41
C ILE A 230 -31.82 39.84 -57.67
N LEU A 231 -32.89 39.15 -58.08
CA LEU A 231 -33.28 37.86 -57.49
C LEU A 231 -32.20 36.79 -57.72
N ILE A 232 -31.65 36.67 -58.92
CA ILE A 232 -30.53 35.77 -59.23
C ILE A 232 -29.31 36.11 -58.37
N LEU A 233 -28.96 37.39 -58.23
CA LEU A 233 -27.82 37.81 -57.42
C LEU A 233 -28.02 37.48 -55.93
N SER A 234 -29.22 37.70 -55.38
CA SER A 234 -29.55 37.31 -54.01
C SER A 234 -29.51 35.81 -53.79
N PHE A 235 -29.94 35.02 -54.78
CA PHE A 235 -29.89 33.55 -54.73
C PHE A 235 -28.44 33.04 -54.78
N VAL A 236 -27.59 33.63 -55.64
CA VAL A 236 -26.16 33.30 -55.72
C VAL A 236 -25.43 33.67 -54.42
N ILE A 237 -25.69 34.85 -53.85
CA ILE A 237 -25.09 35.25 -52.56
C ILE A 237 -25.56 34.33 -51.43
N GLY A 238 -26.86 34.02 -51.35
CA GLY A 238 -27.41 33.09 -50.36
C GLY A 238 -26.84 31.67 -50.49
N ALA A 239 -26.68 31.17 -51.71
CA ALA A 239 -26.06 29.86 -51.98
C ALA A 239 -24.58 29.83 -51.57
N ILE A 240 -23.82 30.91 -51.82
CA ILE A 240 -22.41 31.03 -51.41
C ILE A 240 -22.30 31.10 -49.88
N SER A 241 -23.13 31.90 -49.20
CA SER A 241 -23.13 31.97 -47.73
C SER A 241 -23.47 30.62 -47.09
N ASN A 242 -24.51 29.92 -47.59
CA ASN A 242 -24.88 28.59 -47.10
C ASN A 242 -23.75 27.56 -47.34
N ALA A 243 -23.07 27.61 -48.50
CA ALA A 243 -21.92 26.75 -48.77
C ALA A 243 -20.72 27.06 -47.84
N ILE A 244 -20.50 28.32 -47.46
CA ILE A 244 -19.46 28.71 -46.49
C ILE A 244 -19.81 28.25 -45.08
N GLU A 245 -21.08 28.35 -44.66
CA GLU A 245 -21.53 27.84 -43.36
C GLU A 245 -21.47 26.31 -43.29
N GLN A 246 -21.94 25.59 -44.31
CA GLN A 246 -21.78 24.12 -44.36
C GLN A 246 -20.31 23.69 -44.36
N LYS A 247 -19.43 24.43 -45.04
CA LYS A 247 -18.00 24.16 -44.96
C LYS A 247 -17.46 24.38 -43.53
N ARG A 248 -17.80 25.50 -42.88
CA ARG A 248 -17.39 25.76 -41.48
C ARG A 248 -17.91 24.73 -40.49
N VAL A 249 -19.17 24.27 -40.66
CA VAL A 249 -19.76 23.22 -39.83
C VAL A 249 -19.04 21.88 -40.06
N ASN A 250 -18.76 21.51 -41.31
CA ASN A 250 -18.01 20.29 -41.61
C ASN A 250 -16.55 20.35 -41.14
N ASP A 251 -15.88 21.51 -41.26
CA ASP A 251 -14.52 21.72 -40.76
C ASP A 251 -14.50 21.66 -39.22
N ALA A 252 -15.53 22.17 -38.53
CA ALA A 252 -15.70 22.06 -37.08
C ALA A 252 -16.04 20.63 -36.62
N ILE A 253 -16.89 19.90 -37.35
CA ILE A 253 -17.18 18.48 -37.07
C ILE A 253 -15.91 17.64 -37.23
N LYS A 254 -15.15 17.83 -38.32
CA LYS A 254 -13.87 17.15 -38.53
C LYS A 254 -12.86 17.47 -37.44
N LYS A 255 -12.78 18.73 -37.00
CA LYS A 255 -11.91 19.11 -35.90
C LYS A 255 -12.34 18.47 -34.58
N ASN A 256 -13.63 18.51 -34.24
CA ASN A 256 -14.13 17.85 -33.04
C ASN A 256 -13.93 16.32 -33.10
N GLN A 257 -14.01 15.71 -34.28
CA GLN A 257 -13.68 14.29 -34.48
C GLN A 257 -12.18 14.03 -34.31
N SER A 258 -11.28 14.85 -34.86
CA SER A 258 -9.83 14.68 -34.66
C SER A 258 -9.41 14.93 -33.21
N ASP A 259 -10.00 15.95 -32.56
CA ASP A 259 -9.70 16.31 -31.18
C ASP A 259 -10.24 15.22 -30.23
N ALA A 260 -11.42 14.63 -30.50
CA ALA A 260 -11.95 13.48 -29.77
C ALA A 260 -11.12 12.20 -29.99
N SER A 261 -10.70 11.91 -31.23
CA SER A 261 -9.83 10.75 -31.52
C SER A 261 -8.43 10.90 -30.92
N ALA A 262 -7.89 12.12 -30.86
CA ALA A 262 -6.63 12.40 -30.18
C ALA A 262 -6.78 12.20 -28.66
N SER A 263 -7.84 12.73 -28.06
CA SER A 263 -8.14 12.55 -26.64
C SER A 263 -8.38 11.08 -26.27
N SER A 264 -9.07 10.29 -27.11
CA SER A 264 -9.23 8.85 -26.86
C SER A 264 -7.94 8.06 -27.04
N ALA A 265 -7.07 8.46 -27.98
CA ALA A 265 -5.76 7.84 -28.15
C ALA A 265 -4.81 8.17 -26.99
N GLN A 266 -4.86 9.39 -26.46
CA GLN A 266 -4.11 9.78 -25.26
C GLN A 266 -4.57 9.00 -24.03
N ALA A 267 -5.88 8.90 -23.80
CA ALA A 267 -6.42 8.10 -22.70
C ALA A 267 -6.06 6.61 -22.82
N ALA A 268 -6.08 6.05 -24.04
CA ALA A 268 -5.67 4.67 -24.29
C ALA A 268 -4.16 4.45 -24.08
N GLU A 269 -3.32 5.43 -24.42
CA GLU A 269 -1.87 5.39 -24.14
C GLU A 269 -1.59 5.52 -22.64
N GLU A 270 -2.26 6.43 -21.93
CA GLU A 270 -2.15 6.57 -20.47
C GLU A 270 -2.60 5.29 -19.75
N GLU A 271 -3.69 4.66 -20.20
CA GLU A 271 -4.18 3.38 -19.68
C GLU A 271 -3.24 2.21 -20.01
N TYR A 272 -2.66 2.18 -21.22
CA TYR A 272 -1.64 1.22 -21.62
C TYR A 272 -0.39 1.32 -20.73
N GLN A 273 0.16 2.54 -20.55
CA GLN A 273 1.35 2.76 -19.71
C GLN A 273 1.07 2.40 -18.25
N ARG A 274 -0.13 2.74 -17.73
CA ARG A 274 -0.56 2.36 -16.37
C ARG A 274 -0.61 0.84 -16.21
N ILE A 275 -1.28 0.11 -17.11
CA ILE A 275 -1.38 -1.35 -17.05
C ILE A 275 0.00 -2.02 -17.17
N MET A 276 0.88 -1.49 -18.02
CA MET A 276 2.25 -1.98 -18.15
C MET A 276 3.09 -1.74 -16.89
N SER A 277 2.92 -0.61 -16.19
CA SER A 277 3.57 -0.34 -14.90
C SER A 277 3.05 -1.28 -13.81
N GLU A 278 1.72 -1.33 -13.62
CA GLU A 278 1.10 -2.17 -12.58
C GLU A 278 1.44 -3.66 -12.79
N ALA A 279 1.47 -4.15 -14.02
CA ALA A 279 1.89 -5.53 -14.31
C ALA A 279 3.41 -5.75 -14.12
N ALA A 280 4.25 -4.72 -14.29
CA ALA A 280 5.68 -4.82 -14.01
C ALA A 280 5.97 -4.81 -12.49
N GLU A 281 5.20 -4.05 -11.71
CA GLU A 281 5.26 -4.03 -10.24
C GLU A 281 4.86 -5.41 -9.66
N LEU A 282 3.76 -6.00 -10.15
CA LEU A 282 3.35 -7.36 -9.77
C LEU A 282 4.40 -8.42 -10.19
N ALA A 283 4.92 -8.35 -11.42
CA ALA A 283 5.96 -9.29 -11.85
C ALA A 283 7.28 -9.15 -11.05
N ALA A 284 7.61 -7.95 -10.57
CA ALA A 284 8.80 -7.70 -9.76
C ALA A 284 8.73 -8.34 -8.37
N ASN A 285 7.52 -8.46 -7.79
CA ASN A 285 7.26 -9.15 -6.52
C ASN A 285 6.90 -10.64 -6.68
N TYR A 286 7.13 -11.21 -7.88
CA TYR A 286 6.78 -12.59 -8.26
C TYR A 286 5.29 -12.92 -8.40
N ASP A 287 4.37 -11.95 -8.31
CA ASP A 287 2.98 -12.15 -8.73
C ASP A 287 2.85 -12.14 -10.26
N TYR A 288 3.41 -13.16 -10.91
CA TYR A 288 3.29 -13.35 -12.34
C TYR A 288 1.85 -13.65 -12.78
N GLU A 289 1.05 -14.27 -11.90
CA GLU A 289 -0.36 -14.59 -12.20
C GLU A 289 -1.19 -13.32 -12.29
N GLY A 290 -1.12 -12.45 -11.27
CA GLY A 290 -1.73 -11.12 -11.28
C GLY A 290 -1.18 -10.23 -12.37
N ALA A 291 0.13 -10.26 -12.66
CA ALA A 291 0.72 -9.55 -13.79
C ALA A 291 0.14 -10.00 -15.14
N ILE A 292 -0.03 -11.30 -15.38
CA ILE A 292 -0.63 -11.84 -16.60
C ILE A 292 -2.11 -11.47 -16.69
N GLU A 293 -2.88 -11.61 -15.61
CA GLU A 293 -4.29 -11.20 -15.55
C GLU A 293 -4.44 -9.70 -15.84
N LYS A 294 -3.55 -8.88 -15.29
CA LYS A 294 -3.54 -7.43 -15.53
C LYS A 294 -3.33 -7.09 -17.00
N LEU A 295 -2.39 -7.75 -17.68
CA LEU A 295 -2.19 -7.56 -19.12
C LEU A 295 -3.36 -8.11 -19.95
N ASP A 296 -3.94 -9.26 -19.56
CA ASP A 296 -5.10 -9.85 -20.24
C ASP A 296 -6.40 -9.05 -20.05
N SER A 297 -6.46 -8.16 -19.05
CA SER A 297 -7.56 -7.22 -18.88
C SER A 297 -7.61 -6.12 -19.97
N PHE A 298 -6.51 -5.91 -20.71
CA PHE A 298 -6.42 -4.85 -21.71
C PHE A 298 -7.04 -5.27 -23.06
N PRO A 299 -8.01 -4.49 -23.60
CA PRO A 299 -8.63 -4.80 -24.89
C PRO A 299 -7.64 -4.83 -26.04
N ASP A 300 -7.82 -5.79 -26.96
CA ASP A 300 -7.05 -5.92 -28.19
C ASP A 300 -5.51 -5.96 -28.00
N ILE A 301 -5.01 -6.65 -26.96
CA ILE A 301 -3.57 -6.91 -26.69
C ILE A 301 -2.76 -7.34 -27.94
N ALA A 302 -3.40 -8.00 -28.92
CA ALA A 302 -2.79 -8.38 -30.20
C ALA A 302 -2.34 -7.18 -31.08
N ASN A 303 -2.88 -5.99 -30.85
CA ASN A 303 -2.45 -4.74 -31.48
C ASN A 303 -1.26 -4.07 -30.76
N TYR A 304 -0.85 -4.59 -29.61
CA TYR A 304 0.24 -4.06 -28.76
C TYR A 304 1.32 -5.13 -28.56
N PRO A 305 2.29 -5.25 -29.50
CA PRO A 305 3.30 -6.31 -29.49
C PRO A 305 4.14 -6.37 -28.21
N ASP A 306 4.44 -5.22 -27.61
CA ASP A 306 5.27 -5.12 -26.41
C ASP A 306 4.55 -5.72 -25.19
N MET A 307 3.23 -5.51 -25.06
CA MET A 307 2.40 -6.14 -24.04
C MET A 307 2.27 -7.65 -24.25
N SER A 308 2.06 -8.08 -25.49
CA SER A 308 2.07 -9.51 -25.84
C SER A 308 3.42 -10.19 -25.51
N THR A 309 4.52 -9.46 -25.68
CA THR A 309 5.88 -9.91 -25.33
C THR A 309 6.05 -10.01 -23.82
N LYS A 310 5.69 -8.96 -23.05
CA LYS A 310 5.76 -8.98 -21.59
C LYS A 310 4.93 -10.09 -20.97
N ARG A 311 3.70 -10.32 -21.47
CA ARG A 311 2.87 -11.45 -21.07
C ARG A 311 3.58 -12.79 -21.29
N ALA A 312 4.26 -12.97 -22.42
CA ALA A 312 5.02 -14.19 -22.70
C ALA A 312 6.27 -14.34 -21.81
N GLU A 313 6.95 -13.24 -21.48
CA GLU A 313 8.04 -13.23 -20.49
C GLU A 313 7.56 -13.68 -19.11
N TYR A 314 6.43 -13.15 -18.62
CA TYR A 314 5.86 -13.52 -17.31
C TYR A 314 5.37 -14.97 -17.28
N VAL A 315 4.74 -15.47 -18.35
CA VAL A 315 4.38 -16.91 -18.46
C VAL A 315 5.64 -17.79 -18.39
N ASN A 316 6.74 -17.41 -19.04
CA ASN A 316 7.99 -18.17 -19.00
C ASN A 316 8.64 -18.11 -17.61
N ALA A 317 8.62 -16.96 -16.94
CA ALA A 317 9.13 -16.78 -15.58
C ALA A 317 8.35 -17.63 -14.58
N MET A 318 7.01 -17.57 -14.62
CA MET A 318 6.09 -18.40 -13.82
C MET A 318 6.37 -19.90 -14.01
N ASN A 319 6.55 -20.36 -15.25
CA ASN A 319 6.89 -21.75 -15.57
C ASN A 319 8.33 -22.17 -15.15
N SER A 320 9.18 -21.22 -14.76
CA SER A 320 10.55 -21.47 -14.28
C SER A 320 10.67 -21.49 -12.76
N LEU A 321 9.60 -21.19 -12.03
CA LEU A 321 9.57 -21.25 -10.57
C LEU A 321 9.75 -22.69 -10.07
N VAL A 322 10.43 -22.80 -8.93
CA VAL A 322 10.72 -24.05 -8.24
C VAL A 322 9.89 -24.13 -6.97
N GLU A 323 9.30 -25.29 -6.75
CA GLU A 323 8.48 -25.59 -5.58
C GLU A 323 9.35 -25.68 -4.31
N TYR A 324 9.11 -24.81 -3.33
CA TYR A 324 9.67 -24.90 -1.98
C TYR A 324 8.71 -25.71 -1.10
N LYS A 325 9.12 -26.92 -0.72
CA LYS A 325 8.24 -27.92 -0.08
C LYS A 325 8.20 -27.86 1.44
N ASP A 326 9.29 -27.43 2.08
CA ASP A 326 9.43 -27.55 3.53
C ASP A 326 8.95 -26.29 4.26
N TYR A 327 7.65 -26.04 4.21
CA TYR A 327 7.01 -24.96 4.95
C TYR A 327 7.26 -25.07 6.48
N SER A 328 7.57 -26.27 6.97
CA SER A 328 7.80 -26.53 8.39
C SER A 328 9.09 -25.91 8.93
N GLN A 329 10.00 -25.48 8.05
CA GLN A 329 11.31 -24.89 8.41
C GLN A 329 11.46 -23.43 7.96
N ILE A 330 10.38 -22.76 7.55
CA ILE A 330 10.42 -21.33 7.22
C ILE A 330 10.84 -20.53 8.47
N PRO A 331 11.96 -19.79 8.43
CA PRO A 331 12.39 -18.97 9.56
C PRO A 331 11.46 -17.77 9.72
N ASN A 332 11.03 -17.50 10.94
CA ASN A 332 10.42 -16.23 11.33
C ASN A 332 11.39 -15.49 12.26
N LEU A 333 12.03 -14.43 11.77
CA LEU A 333 12.91 -13.59 12.58
C LEU A 333 12.10 -12.50 13.25
N SER A 334 12.27 -12.34 14.56
CA SER A 334 11.47 -11.41 15.33
C SER A 334 12.27 -10.41 16.14
N PHE A 335 11.81 -9.17 16.10
CA PHE A 335 12.44 -7.99 16.68
C PHE A 335 11.46 -7.32 17.63
N HIS A 336 11.96 -6.59 18.62
CA HIS A 336 11.20 -5.50 19.24
C HIS A 336 11.43 -4.21 18.43
N VAL A 337 10.74 -3.12 18.77
CA VAL A 337 11.01 -1.77 18.20
C VAL A 337 12.50 -1.43 18.24
N LEU A 338 13.01 -0.70 17.26
CA LEU A 338 14.45 -0.49 17.10
C LEU A 338 14.99 0.70 17.90
N ILE A 339 16.24 0.60 18.32
CA ILE A 339 16.96 1.73 18.94
C ILE A 339 17.41 2.70 17.84
N ALA A 340 16.96 3.96 17.94
CA ALA A 340 17.30 5.04 17.04
C ALA A 340 18.55 5.82 17.45
N ASP A 341 18.78 6.00 18.76
CA ASP A 341 19.99 6.58 19.33
C ASP A 341 20.64 5.59 20.31
N PRO A 342 21.60 4.75 19.83
CA PRO A 342 22.28 3.76 20.67
C PRO A 342 23.12 4.38 21.79
N ALA A 343 23.69 5.56 21.56
CA ALA A 343 24.52 6.23 22.56
C ALA A 343 23.66 6.68 23.76
N ARG A 344 22.45 7.18 23.48
CA ARG A 344 21.44 7.51 24.49
C ARG A 344 20.91 6.26 25.18
N ALA A 345 20.39 5.29 24.43
CA ALA A 345 19.76 4.08 24.96
C ALA A 345 20.68 3.30 25.90
N PHE A 346 21.95 3.08 25.52
CA PHE A 346 22.88 2.31 26.35
C PHE A 346 23.51 3.13 27.49
N SER A 347 23.32 4.46 27.51
CA SER A 347 23.74 5.34 28.61
C SER A 347 22.70 5.51 29.71
N ASP A 348 21.48 5.00 29.51
CA ASP A 348 20.41 5.04 30.50
C ASP A 348 20.83 4.32 31.80
N GLU A 349 20.66 4.99 32.95
CA GLU A 349 21.19 4.53 34.24
C GLU A 349 20.47 3.27 34.79
N GLU A 350 19.23 3.01 34.38
CA GLU A 350 18.38 1.97 34.94
C GLU A 350 18.15 0.83 33.94
N LEU A 351 17.76 1.19 32.71
CA LEU A 351 17.38 0.26 31.66
C LEU A 351 18.44 0.08 30.57
N GLY A 352 19.53 0.87 30.54
CA GLY A 352 20.52 0.82 29.47
C GLY A 352 21.14 -0.56 29.23
N GLY A 353 21.36 -1.33 30.30
CA GLY A 353 21.78 -2.73 30.20
C GLY A 353 20.70 -3.65 29.59
N LYS A 354 19.42 -3.41 29.90
CA LYS A 354 18.28 -4.14 29.32
C LYS A 354 18.01 -3.74 27.88
N TYR A 355 18.22 -2.48 27.51
CA TYR A 355 18.16 -2.03 26.12
C TYR A 355 19.26 -2.69 25.29
N ASN A 356 20.51 -2.72 25.78
CA ASN A 356 21.62 -3.41 25.13
C ASN A 356 21.34 -4.93 24.98
N GLN A 357 20.88 -5.59 26.03
CA GLN A 357 20.53 -7.02 25.99
C GLN A 357 19.43 -7.34 24.97
N ASN A 358 18.33 -6.57 24.97
CA ASN A 358 17.07 -7.03 24.39
C ASN A 358 16.71 -6.40 23.04
N PHE A 359 17.35 -5.30 22.64
CA PHE A 359 16.95 -4.55 21.44
C PHE A 359 18.05 -4.52 20.38
N VAL A 360 17.65 -4.23 19.15
CA VAL A 360 18.48 -4.13 17.95
C VAL A 360 18.49 -2.67 17.50
N THR A 361 19.61 -2.17 16.99
CA THR A 361 19.69 -0.80 16.46
C THR A 361 19.21 -0.73 15.01
N ILE A 362 18.84 0.47 14.55
CA ILE A 362 18.50 0.74 13.14
C ILE A 362 19.59 0.24 12.17
N ASP A 363 20.86 0.53 12.48
CA ASP A 363 22.00 0.15 11.65
C ASP A 363 22.19 -1.37 11.59
N GLU A 364 21.97 -2.07 12.72
CA GLU A 364 22.04 -3.52 12.78
C GLU A 364 20.90 -4.18 11.99
N PHE A 365 19.66 -3.68 12.14
CA PHE A 365 18.52 -4.19 11.39
C PHE A 365 18.70 -3.99 9.87
N SER A 366 19.21 -2.82 9.45
CA SER A 366 19.50 -2.52 8.05
C SER A 366 20.52 -3.51 7.45
N LYS A 367 21.63 -3.76 8.16
CA LYS A 367 22.62 -4.79 7.76
C LYS A 367 22.04 -6.21 7.73
N ILE A 368 21.07 -6.52 8.61
CA ILE A 368 20.37 -7.80 8.59
C ILE A 368 19.55 -7.94 7.31
N LEU A 369 18.76 -6.91 6.92
CA LEU A 369 18.00 -6.94 5.66
C LEU A 369 18.91 -7.12 4.44
N GLU A 370 20.02 -6.36 4.36
CA GLU A 370 21.03 -6.51 3.30
C GLU A 370 21.57 -7.95 3.20
N GLN A 371 21.95 -8.54 4.33
CA GLN A 371 22.47 -9.91 4.36
C GLN A 371 21.41 -10.96 4.05
N LEU A 372 20.17 -10.80 4.52
CA LEU A 372 19.08 -11.72 4.18
C LEU A 372 18.81 -11.71 2.66
N TYR A 373 18.78 -10.53 2.04
CA TYR A 373 18.63 -10.39 0.59
C TYR A 373 19.81 -11.00 -0.17
N ALA A 374 21.05 -10.69 0.22
CA ALA A 374 22.26 -11.28 -0.36
C ALA A 374 22.31 -12.82 -0.20
N ASN A 375 21.78 -13.34 0.91
CA ASN A 375 21.62 -14.78 1.18
C ASN A 375 20.37 -15.39 0.51
N ASN A 376 19.76 -14.67 -0.44
CA ASN A 376 18.62 -15.09 -1.28
C ASN A 376 17.31 -15.35 -0.53
N TYR A 377 17.08 -14.70 0.62
CA TYR A 377 15.76 -14.73 1.25
C TYR A 377 14.75 -13.82 0.54
N VAL A 378 13.47 -14.21 0.66
CA VAL A 378 12.30 -13.48 0.19
C VAL A 378 11.24 -13.56 1.30
N LEU A 379 10.69 -12.41 1.66
CA LEU A 379 9.62 -12.26 2.63
C LEU A 379 8.32 -12.90 2.10
N VAL A 380 7.68 -13.72 2.94
CA VAL A 380 6.38 -14.38 2.73
C VAL A 380 5.49 -14.16 3.95
N ASP A 381 4.17 -14.32 3.79
CA ASP A 381 3.19 -14.39 4.89
C ASP A 381 2.61 -15.81 5.01
N PHE A 382 1.83 -16.07 6.08
CA PHE A 382 1.10 -17.34 6.24
C PHE A 382 0.23 -17.67 5.03
N ASP A 383 -0.47 -16.69 4.45
CA ASP A 383 -1.40 -16.91 3.33
C ASP A 383 -0.69 -17.41 2.04
N ASP A 384 0.64 -17.31 1.96
CA ASP A 384 1.44 -17.86 0.84
C ASP A 384 1.66 -19.38 0.91
N PHE A 385 1.53 -19.98 2.10
CA PHE A 385 1.78 -21.41 2.34
C PHE A 385 0.74 -22.10 3.22
N VAL A 386 -0.32 -21.39 3.62
CA VAL A 386 -1.47 -21.92 4.34
C VAL A 386 -2.73 -21.58 3.54
N SER A 387 -3.45 -22.62 3.12
CA SER A 387 -4.76 -22.50 2.52
C SER A 387 -5.86 -22.73 3.56
N VAL A 388 -6.95 -21.96 3.46
CA VAL A 388 -8.13 -22.11 4.30
C VAL A 388 -9.29 -22.62 3.45
N GLY A 389 -9.57 -23.92 3.57
CA GLY A 389 -10.77 -24.56 3.05
C GLY A 389 -11.93 -24.51 4.04
N GLN A 390 -13.08 -25.09 3.68
CA GLN A 390 -14.20 -25.29 4.61
C GLN A 390 -14.73 -26.73 4.56
N THR A 391 -15.04 -27.28 5.73
CA THR A 391 -15.81 -28.52 5.85
C THR A 391 -17.23 -28.36 5.33
N VAL A 392 -17.92 -29.49 5.09
CA VAL A 392 -19.37 -29.52 4.77
C VAL A 392 -20.23 -28.82 5.84
N SER A 393 -19.72 -28.71 7.07
CA SER A 393 -20.39 -28.04 8.20
C SER A 393 -20.14 -26.52 8.25
N GLY A 394 -19.31 -25.97 7.36
CA GLY A 394 -18.92 -24.56 7.35
C GLY A 394 -17.80 -24.18 8.32
N THR A 395 -17.17 -25.15 8.98
CA THR A 395 -15.95 -24.93 9.79
C THR A 395 -14.73 -24.86 8.88
N ASP A 396 -13.88 -23.85 9.06
CA ASP A 396 -12.62 -23.70 8.34
C ASP A 396 -11.68 -24.90 8.56
N GLN A 397 -10.87 -25.22 7.55
CA GLN A 397 -9.81 -26.23 7.59
C GLN A 397 -8.53 -25.64 7.02
N TYR A 398 -7.44 -25.76 7.77
CA TYR A 398 -6.14 -25.22 7.40
C TYR A 398 -5.29 -26.34 6.80
N GLU A 399 -4.80 -26.14 5.57
CA GLU A 399 -3.96 -27.11 4.86
C GLU A 399 -2.74 -26.40 4.28
N ALA A 400 -1.56 -26.99 4.44
CA ALA A 400 -0.32 -26.43 3.94
C ALA A 400 -0.23 -26.52 2.41
N THR A 401 0.24 -25.44 1.78
CA THR A 401 0.45 -25.33 0.34
C THR A 401 1.91 -25.02 0.02
N SER A 402 2.34 -25.38 -1.19
CA SER A 402 3.72 -25.15 -1.63
C SER A 402 3.91 -23.72 -2.13
N ILE A 403 4.99 -23.07 -1.69
CA ILE A 403 5.43 -21.77 -2.23
C ILE A 403 6.22 -22.02 -3.52
N PHE A 404 6.08 -21.15 -4.52
CA PHE A 404 6.82 -21.24 -5.79
C PHE A 404 7.76 -20.04 -5.95
N LEU A 405 9.06 -20.26 -5.83
CA LEU A 405 10.08 -19.21 -5.86
C LEU A 405 11.07 -19.41 -7.02
N PRO A 406 11.77 -18.36 -7.49
CA PRO A 406 12.89 -18.54 -8.42
C PRO A 406 13.95 -19.48 -7.84
N GLN A 407 14.64 -20.21 -8.72
CA GLN A 407 15.66 -21.17 -8.30
C GLN A 407 16.73 -20.51 -7.40
N GLY A 408 16.88 -21.02 -6.19
CA GLY A 408 17.87 -20.55 -5.20
C GLY A 408 17.35 -19.53 -4.18
N LYS A 409 16.17 -18.92 -4.41
CA LYS A 409 15.49 -18.08 -3.42
C LYS A 409 14.86 -18.95 -2.31
N LYS A 410 14.77 -18.42 -1.09
CA LYS A 410 14.28 -19.09 0.13
C LYS A 410 13.21 -18.23 0.80
N PRO A 411 12.11 -18.79 1.34
CA PRO A 411 11.15 -18.02 2.12
C PRO A 411 11.70 -17.60 3.50
N LEU A 412 11.20 -16.48 4.00
CA LEU A 412 11.47 -15.90 5.31
C LEU A 412 10.20 -15.18 5.79
N MET A 413 9.94 -15.19 7.08
CA MET A 413 8.96 -14.31 7.72
C MET A 413 9.67 -13.33 8.67
N LEU A 414 9.08 -12.16 8.85
CA LEU A 414 9.54 -11.17 9.83
C LEU A 414 8.40 -10.84 10.79
N THR A 415 8.69 -10.67 12.08
CA THR A 415 7.72 -10.25 13.10
C THR A 415 8.28 -9.13 13.96
N GLU A 416 7.56 -8.01 14.10
CA GLU A 416 7.87 -6.97 15.07
C GLU A 416 6.93 -7.08 16.27
N THR A 417 7.47 -7.01 17.49
CA THR A 417 6.70 -7.05 18.74
C THR A 417 6.76 -5.76 19.53
N MET A 418 5.69 -5.53 20.30
CA MET A 418 5.53 -4.37 21.18
C MET A 418 5.58 -3.03 20.45
N VAL A 419 5.02 -2.96 19.23
CA VAL A 419 4.94 -1.72 18.42
C VAL A 419 3.96 -0.72 19.05
N ASN A 420 4.38 -0.11 20.15
CA ASN A 420 3.57 0.75 21.03
C ASN A 420 4.37 1.92 21.63
N TYR A 421 5.71 1.85 21.61
CA TYR A 421 6.61 2.91 22.10
C TYR A 421 6.20 3.39 23.51
N PHE A 422 6.37 2.52 24.49
CA PHE A 422 5.86 2.72 25.84
C PHE A 422 6.38 4.02 26.48
N GLU A 423 5.60 4.60 27.38
CA GLU A 423 5.93 5.90 28.00
C GLU A 423 7.32 5.91 28.64
N TYR A 424 7.73 4.87 29.37
CA TYR A 424 9.06 4.75 29.95
C TYR A 424 10.23 4.81 28.93
N MET A 425 9.97 4.54 27.65
CA MET A 425 10.98 4.58 26.59
C MET A 425 11.12 5.97 25.97
N VAL A 426 10.13 6.87 26.12
CA VAL A 426 10.00 8.08 25.30
C VAL A 426 9.68 9.36 26.10
N ASP A 427 9.17 9.25 27.32
CA ASP A 427 8.80 10.34 28.21
C ASP A 427 9.57 10.19 29.53
N SER A 428 10.57 11.06 29.74
CA SER A 428 11.42 11.02 30.94
C SER A 428 10.83 11.75 32.15
N ASN A 429 9.75 12.53 31.96
CA ASN A 429 9.20 13.43 32.97
C ASN A 429 7.81 13.00 33.47
N ALA A 430 7.20 12.01 32.81
CA ALA A 430 5.89 11.44 33.07
C ALA A 430 4.71 12.43 32.93
N ASP A 431 4.85 13.47 32.08
CA ASP A 431 3.71 14.32 31.69
C ASP A 431 2.85 13.72 30.58
N GLY A 432 3.22 12.56 30.05
CA GLY A 432 2.57 11.81 28.98
C GLY A 432 2.79 12.44 27.60
N VAL A 433 3.97 13.01 27.36
CA VAL A 433 4.43 13.55 26.07
C VAL A 433 5.87 13.10 25.84
N ALA A 434 6.18 12.59 24.64
CA ALA A 434 7.55 12.18 24.31
C ALA A 434 8.50 13.39 24.32
N ASP A 435 9.68 13.23 24.93
CA ASP A 435 10.62 14.32 25.18
C ASP A 435 12.09 13.94 24.92
N ALA A 436 12.97 14.95 24.95
CA ALA A 436 14.40 14.79 24.73
C ALA A 436 15.15 14.02 25.83
N GLY A 437 14.49 13.63 26.92
CA GLY A 437 15.07 12.79 27.97
C GLY A 437 14.73 11.30 27.83
N GLY A 438 13.77 10.93 26.97
CA GLY A 438 13.46 9.54 26.66
C GLY A 438 14.66 8.74 26.14
N ALA A 439 14.58 7.41 26.19
CA ALA A 439 15.71 6.49 26.02
C ALA A 439 16.25 6.31 24.58
N GLY A 440 15.88 7.17 23.63
CA GLY A 440 16.44 7.12 22.26
C GLY A 440 15.73 6.16 21.30
N PHE A 441 14.45 5.89 21.53
CA PHE A 441 13.55 5.17 20.63
C PHE A 441 12.62 6.12 19.87
N ALA A 442 12.06 5.67 18.75
CA ALA A 442 10.90 6.32 18.14
C ALA A 442 9.71 6.38 19.11
N ASN A 443 8.76 7.30 18.88
CA ASN A 443 7.62 7.51 19.78
C ASN A 443 6.24 7.15 19.21
N LYS A 444 6.09 7.04 17.89
CA LYS A 444 4.89 6.49 17.21
C LYS A 444 5.13 6.32 15.72
N LEU A 445 4.30 5.50 15.07
CA LEU A 445 4.15 5.51 13.61
C LEU A 445 3.25 6.67 13.17
N VAL A 446 3.54 7.24 12.01
CA VAL A 446 2.79 8.33 11.35
C VAL A 446 2.76 8.13 9.83
N LEU A 447 1.87 8.87 9.16
CA LEU A 447 1.90 9.04 7.71
C LEU A 447 2.59 10.35 7.37
N ASP A 448 3.50 10.35 6.40
CA ASP A 448 4.13 11.56 5.87
C ASP A 448 3.20 12.32 4.89
N GLU A 449 3.68 13.42 4.30
CA GLU A 449 2.91 14.20 3.32
C GLU A 449 2.53 13.42 2.04
N ASN A 450 3.19 12.29 1.77
CA ASN A 450 2.94 11.41 0.62
C ASN A 450 2.01 10.23 0.97
N GLY A 451 1.75 9.99 2.26
CA GLY A 451 1.06 8.80 2.76
C GLY A 451 1.95 7.58 2.95
N ASP A 452 3.28 7.73 2.88
CA ASP A 452 4.22 6.67 3.25
C ASP A 452 4.30 6.58 4.79
N ILE A 453 4.41 5.36 5.30
CA ILE A 453 4.46 5.09 6.75
C ILE A 453 5.88 5.42 7.24
N LYS A 454 5.97 6.33 8.21
CA LYS A 454 7.22 6.79 8.85
C LYS A 454 7.08 6.74 10.38
N ALA A 455 8.19 6.89 11.09
CA ALA A 455 8.20 6.98 12.55
C ALA A 455 8.50 8.43 12.99
N GLU A 456 7.84 8.91 14.04
CA GLU A 456 8.28 10.11 14.77
C GLU A 456 9.32 9.73 15.83
N TYR A 457 10.31 10.61 16.02
CA TYR A 457 11.39 10.50 17.01
C TYR A 457 11.66 11.89 17.62
N ILE A 458 11.96 11.96 18.92
CA ILE A 458 12.33 13.20 19.60
C ILE A 458 13.84 13.25 19.81
N ASP A 459 14.50 14.22 19.17
CA ASP A 459 15.96 14.36 19.26
C ASP A 459 16.45 14.95 20.60
N SER A 460 17.76 14.96 20.80
CA SER A 460 18.40 15.51 22.01
C SER A 460 18.26 17.03 22.19
N SER A 461 17.74 17.73 21.18
CA SER A 461 17.38 19.15 21.21
C SER A 461 15.86 19.38 21.36
N ASN A 462 15.09 18.31 21.61
CA ASN A 462 13.63 18.30 21.76
C ASN A 462 12.87 18.69 20.48
N ASN A 463 13.44 18.43 19.30
CA ASN A 463 12.74 18.53 18.03
C ASN A 463 12.06 17.19 17.69
N THR A 464 10.83 17.25 17.20
CA THR A 464 10.19 16.11 16.53
C THR A 464 10.74 15.95 15.13
N LEU A 465 11.31 14.79 14.85
CA LEU A 465 11.78 14.37 13.53
C LEU A 465 10.87 13.26 13.01
N THR A 466 10.66 13.20 11.69
CA THR A 466 9.87 12.15 11.02
C THR A 466 10.74 11.46 9.98
N GLY A 467 10.82 10.14 10.01
CA GLY A 467 11.70 9.39 9.11
C GLY A 467 11.79 7.90 9.42
N ASN A 468 12.92 7.28 9.05
CA ASN A 468 13.18 5.86 9.20
C ASN A 468 13.75 5.54 10.59
N TYR A 469 13.03 5.93 11.64
CA TYR A 469 13.47 5.76 13.03
C TYR A 469 13.05 4.41 13.65
N ASP A 470 12.50 3.49 12.86
CA ASP A 470 12.07 2.17 13.34
C ASP A 470 11.90 1.14 12.19
N PHE A 471 11.60 -0.10 12.55
CA PHE A 471 11.45 -1.28 11.67
C PHE A 471 10.57 -1.04 10.44
N VAL A 472 9.31 -0.60 10.64
CA VAL A 472 8.31 -0.45 9.56
C VAL A 472 8.80 0.45 8.42
N PRO A 473 9.24 1.70 8.66
CA PRO A 473 9.69 2.57 7.58
C PRO A 473 11.01 2.13 6.92
N ILE A 474 11.89 1.42 7.64
CA ILE A 474 13.10 0.84 7.05
C ILE A 474 12.72 -0.30 6.10
N LEU A 475 11.79 -1.18 6.51
CA LEU A 475 11.33 -2.30 5.68
C LEU A 475 10.59 -1.82 4.43
N GLU A 476 9.75 -0.78 4.53
CA GLU A 476 9.05 -0.20 3.36
C GLU A 476 10.04 0.40 2.35
N ASP A 477 11.03 1.17 2.80
CA ASP A 477 12.04 1.72 1.88
C ASP A 477 12.92 0.60 1.29
N PHE A 478 13.27 -0.44 2.06
CA PHE A 478 14.01 -1.60 1.55
C PHE A 478 13.23 -2.39 0.48
N ILE A 479 11.93 -2.63 0.69
CA ILE A 479 11.06 -3.29 -0.32
C ILE A 479 10.88 -2.40 -1.56
N LYS A 480 10.87 -1.07 -1.40
CA LYS A 480 10.78 -0.10 -2.51
C LYS A 480 12.03 -0.10 -3.39
N GLU A 481 13.21 -0.35 -2.81
CA GLU A 481 14.48 -0.52 -3.54
C GLU A 481 14.65 -1.95 -4.07
N HIS A 482 14.16 -2.96 -3.34
CA HIS A 482 14.25 -4.38 -3.64
C HIS A 482 12.86 -5.05 -3.69
N PRO A 483 12.04 -4.78 -4.73
CA PRO A 483 10.70 -5.38 -4.83
C PRO A 483 10.73 -6.92 -4.91
N ASP A 484 11.84 -7.50 -5.39
CA ASP A 484 12.07 -8.95 -5.44
C ASP A 484 12.48 -9.57 -4.08
N PHE A 485 12.48 -8.77 -3.01
CA PHE A 485 12.54 -9.24 -1.62
C PHE A 485 11.15 -9.56 -1.05
N SER A 486 10.06 -9.05 -1.61
CA SER A 486 8.69 -9.33 -1.13
C SER A 486 7.99 -10.27 -2.10
N TYR A 487 7.53 -11.44 -1.64
CA TYR A 487 6.74 -12.36 -2.44
C TYR A 487 5.28 -11.93 -2.43
N ARG A 488 4.70 -11.64 -3.61
CA ARG A 488 3.30 -11.23 -3.81
C ARG A 488 2.85 -10.03 -2.97
N GLY A 489 3.79 -9.24 -2.47
CA GLY A 489 3.52 -8.14 -1.55
C GLY A 489 3.41 -8.55 -0.07
N ALA A 490 3.95 -9.69 0.36
CA ALA A 490 4.10 -10.03 1.77
C ALA A 490 4.95 -8.99 2.53
N ARG A 491 4.43 -8.55 3.68
CA ARG A 491 5.10 -7.67 4.66
C ARG A 491 5.26 -8.42 6.00
N ALA A 492 5.85 -7.77 6.99
CA ALA A 492 6.02 -8.33 8.32
C ALA A 492 4.70 -8.50 9.09
N ILE A 493 4.74 -9.32 10.14
CA ILE A 493 3.70 -9.40 11.17
C ILE A 493 3.99 -8.33 12.23
N LEU A 494 3.03 -7.45 12.54
CA LEU A 494 3.17 -6.44 13.59
C LEU A 494 2.28 -6.79 14.78
N ALA A 495 2.90 -7.12 15.91
CA ALA A 495 2.23 -7.60 17.11
C ALA A 495 2.23 -6.53 18.21
N VAL A 496 1.04 -6.09 18.62
CA VAL A 496 0.86 -4.97 19.56
C VAL A 496 0.27 -5.42 20.89
N THR A 497 0.67 -4.75 21.97
CA THR A 497 0.02 -4.80 23.30
C THR A 497 -1.13 -3.81 23.35
N GLY A 498 -2.00 -3.87 24.37
CA GLY A 498 -3.12 -2.93 24.51
C GLY A 498 -3.10 -2.00 25.73
N SER A 499 -2.22 -2.26 26.71
CA SER A 499 -2.18 -1.55 27.99
C SER A 499 -2.02 -0.02 27.86
N GLN A 500 -1.20 0.47 26.93
CA GLN A 500 -0.98 1.90 26.68
C GLN A 500 -1.56 2.40 25.33
N GLY A 501 -2.33 1.58 24.60
CA GLY A 501 -2.76 1.85 23.22
C GLY A 501 -1.96 1.03 22.21
N ILE A 502 -1.84 1.50 20.95
CA ILE A 502 -1.16 0.79 19.84
C ILE A 502 -0.40 1.76 18.92
N PHE A 503 0.70 1.30 18.31
CA PHE A 503 1.53 2.05 17.33
C PHE A 503 2.06 3.41 17.84
N GLY A 504 2.08 3.62 19.16
CA GLY A 504 2.47 4.88 19.81
C GLY A 504 1.32 5.85 20.10
N TYR A 505 0.10 5.48 19.71
CA TYR A 505 -1.10 6.27 20.03
C TYR A 505 -1.70 5.82 21.35
N ARG A 506 -1.95 6.77 22.26
CA ARG A 506 -2.47 6.55 23.61
C ARG A 506 -3.99 6.34 23.63
N CYS A 507 -4.45 5.38 22.83
CA CYS A 507 -5.85 5.07 22.58
C CYS A 507 -6.46 4.08 23.60
N ASN A 508 -5.99 4.07 24.86
CA ASN A 508 -6.61 3.33 25.96
C ASN A 508 -7.61 4.23 26.70
N THR A 509 -8.76 3.70 27.15
CA THR A 509 -9.74 4.52 27.90
C THR A 509 -9.22 5.09 29.22
N SER A 510 -8.14 4.55 29.79
CA SER A 510 -7.48 5.13 30.97
C SER A 510 -7.10 6.60 30.77
N TYR A 511 -6.64 6.96 29.57
CA TYR A 511 -6.26 8.33 29.19
C TYR A 511 -7.44 9.31 29.14
N VAL A 512 -8.70 8.85 29.09
CA VAL A 512 -9.87 9.75 29.14
C VAL A 512 -9.95 10.48 30.48
N SER A 513 -9.56 9.82 31.57
CA SER A 513 -9.57 10.40 32.93
C SER A 513 -8.42 11.38 33.18
N THR A 514 -7.27 11.20 32.53
CA THR A 514 -6.03 11.97 32.78
C THR A 514 -5.81 13.07 31.74
N LYS A 515 -6.18 12.84 30.48
CA LYS A 515 -5.99 13.75 29.33
C LYS A 515 -7.29 14.28 28.73
N GLY A 516 -8.42 13.63 29.02
CA GLY A 516 -9.75 14.01 28.51
C GLY A 516 -10.15 13.29 27.22
N ASN A 517 -11.44 13.33 26.91
CA ASN A 517 -12.03 12.60 25.78
C ASN A 517 -11.51 13.06 24.40
N ASP A 518 -11.27 14.36 24.23
CA ASP A 518 -10.82 14.91 22.93
C ASP A 518 -9.42 14.40 22.54
N PHE A 519 -8.54 14.20 23.52
CA PHE A 519 -7.23 13.57 23.32
C PHE A 519 -7.39 12.10 22.91
N TYR A 520 -8.19 11.33 23.67
CA TYR A 520 -8.43 9.91 23.39
C TYR A 520 -9.00 9.68 21.97
N GLU A 521 -10.00 10.45 21.54
CA GLU A 521 -10.57 10.31 20.19
C GLU A 521 -9.60 10.76 19.09
N GLN A 522 -8.71 11.74 19.35
CA GLN A 522 -7.63 12.09 18.41
C GLN A 522 -6.61 10.96 18.26
N GLU A 523 -6.14 10.39 19.37
CA GLU A 523 -5.17 9.29 19.37
C GLU A 523 -5.73 8.05 18.69
N LYS A 524 -6.99 7.70 19.01
CA LYS A 524 -7.73 6.62 18.36
C LYS A 524 -7.91 6.83 16.86
N ALA A 525 -8.19 8.05 16.41
CA ALA A 525 -8.28 8.36 14.98
C ALA A 525 -6.92 8.21 14.26
N GLY A 526 -5.82 8.61 14.91
CA GLY A 526 -4.46 8.38 14.41
C GLY A 526 -4.12 6.89 14.30
N ALA A 527 -4.42 6.12 15.35
CA ALA A 527 -4.24 4.66 15.36
C ALA A 527 -5.02 3.98 14.22
N ILE A 528 -6.28 4.38 13.96
CA ILE A 528 -7.08 3.85 12.84
C ILE A 528 -6.42 4.15 11.49
N ALA A 529 -5.92 5.38 11.28
CA ALA A 529 -5.26 5.74 10.02
C ALA A 529 -4.00 4.89 9.76
N ILE A 530 -3.22 4.58 10.80
CA ILE A 530 -2.07 3.68 10.71
C ILE A 530 -2.50 2.22 10.47
N VAL A 531 -3.55 1.73 11.14
CA VAL A 531 -4.13 0.40 10.89
C VAL A 531 -4.59 0.24 9.44
N GLU A 532 -5.25 1.26 8.87
CA GLU A 532 -5.69 1.27 7.48
C GLU A 532 -4.50 1.26 6.51
N ALA A 533 -3.48 2.09 6.75
CA ALA A 533 -2.28 2.14 5.91
C ALA A 533 -1.48 0.84 5.95
N LEU A 534 -1.25 0.27 7.14
CA LEU A 534 -0.57 -1.01 7.33
C LEU A 534 -1.28 -2.15 6.61
N LYS A 535 -2.61 -2.25 6.76
CA LYS A 535 -3.42 -3.27 6.06
C LYS A 535 -3.44 -3.05 4.55
N ALA A 536 -3.50 -1.81 4.07
CA ALA A 536 -3.45 -1.49 2.64
C ALA A 536 -2.08 -1.82 2.01
N LYS A 537 -0.99 -1.73 2.79
CA LYS A 537 0.34 -2.21 2.39
C LYS A 537 0.49 -3.73 2.49
N GLY A 538 -0.35 -4.43 3.26
CA GLY A 538 -0.31 -5.90 3.41
C GLY A 538 0.42 -6.40 4.67
N TYR A 539 0.57 -5.58 5.70
CA TYR A 539 1.06 -6.04 7.01
C TYR A 539 -0.01 -6.86 7.72
N ARG A 540 0.38 -8.02 8.27
CA ARG A 540 -0.46 -8.84 9.14
C ARG A 540 -0.41 -8.29 10.57
N LEU A 541 -1.55 -7.85 11.10
CA LEU A 541 -1.63 -7.32 12.46
C LEU A 541 -1.95 -8.44 13.46
N ALA A 542 -1.27 -8.44 14.60
CA ALA A 542 -1.35 -9.49 15.60
C ALA A 542 -1.53 -8.97 17.04
N CYS A 543 -2.08 -9.80 17.91
CA CYS A 543 -2.18 -9.54 19.35
C CYS A 543 -0.91 -10.05 20.05
N TYR A 544 -0.26 -9.21 20.85
CA TYR A 544 0.85 -9.59 21.74
C TYR A 544 0.40 -9.65 23.21
N THR A 545 -0.76 -10.28 23.45
CA THR A 545 -1.57 -10.15 24.69
C THR A 545 -2.02 -8.70 24.96
N TYR A 546 -2.89 -8.47 25.95
CA TYR A 546 -3.25 -7.10 26.35
C TYR A 546 -2.21 -6.47 27.29
N GLU A 547 -1.76 -7.18 28.33
CA GLU A 547 -0.82 -6.68 29.37
C GLU A 547 0.57 -7.38 29.37
N ASN A 548 1.05 -7.88 28.23
CA ASN A 548 2.33 -8.62 28.11
C ASN A 548 2.44 -9.83 29.08
N LYS A 549 1.37 -10.63 29.23
CA LYS A 549 1.31 -11.70 30.23
C LYS A 549 1.91 -13.03 29.76
N ASP A 550 2.58 -13.74 30.65
CA ASP A 550 2.98 -15.15 30.44
C ASP A 550 1.76 -16.08 30.46
N TYR A 551 1.17 -16.31 29.28
CA TYR A 551 -0.02 -17.16 29.10
C TYR A 551 0.20 -18.61 29.52
N ARG A 552 1.45 -19.08 29.62
CA ARG A 552 1.77 -20.43 30.10
C ARG A 552 1.44 -20.63 31.58
N ASN A 553 1.49 -19.56 32.36
CA ASN A 553 1.20 -19.57 33.79
C ASN A 553 -0.26 -19.16 34.10
N LEU A 554 -1.03 -18.74 33.10
CA LEU A 554 -2.43 -18.39 33.25
C LEU A 554 -3.35 -19.61 33.07
N ASN A 555 -4.47 -19.60 33.79
CA ASN A 555 -5.61 -20.47 33.48
C ASN A 555 -6.54 -19.79 32.47
N SER A 556 -7.55 -20.53 31.98
CA SER A 556 -8.52 -20.01 31.00
C SER A 556 -9.26 -18.75 31.48
N ALA A 557 -9.48 -18.56 32.79
CA ALA A 557 -10.12 -17.35 33.32
C ALA A 557 -9.19 -16.13 33.26
N GLY A 558 -7.88 -16.29 33.55
CA GLY A 558 -6.88 -15.24 33.38
C GLY A 558 -6.70 -14.83 31.92
N ILE A 559 -6.66 -15.81 31.01
CA ILE A 559 -6.64 -15.58 29.55
C ILE A 559 -7.92 -14.88 29.10
N THR A 560 -9.09 -15.29 29.61
CA THR A 560 -10.37 -14.62 29.31
C THR A 560 -10.37 -13.16 29.72
N ALA A 561 -9.87 -12.82 30.92
CA ALA A 561 -9.82 -11.44 31.40
C ALA A 561 -8.90 -10.55 30.54
N ASP A 562 -7.72 -11.07 30.16
CA ASP A 562 -6.78 -10.36 29.29
C ASP A 562 -7.35 -10.12 27.88
N LEU A 563 -7.99 -11.15 27.29
CA LEU A 563 -8.64 -11.04 25.98
C LEU A 563 -9.94 -10.23 26.01
N GLN A 564 -10.63 -10.13 27.14
CA GLN A 564 -11.77 -9.21 27.31
C GLN A 564 -11.29 -7.76 27.22
N SER A 565 -10.21 -7.41 27.89
CA SER A 565 -9.62 -6.07 27.80
C SER A 565 -9.14 -5.75 26.38
N TRP A 566 -8.47 -6.69 25.71
CA TRP A 566 -8.14 -6.59 24.28
C TRP A 566 -9.38 -6.31 23.41
N THR A 567 -10.44 -7.09 23.59
CA THR A 567 -11.66 -7.02 22.77
C THR A 567 -12.45 -5.73 23.01
N GLN A 568 -12.40 -5.17 24.23
CA GLN A 568 -13.07 -3.91 24.56
C GLN A 568 -12.28 -2.68 24.13
N GLN A 569 -10.96 -2.70 24.27
CA GLN A 569 -10.11 -1.51 24.07
C GLN A 569 -9.53 -1.46 22.64
N ILE A 570 -8.99 -2.57 22.14
CA ILE A 570 -8.13 -2.57 20.94
C ILE A 570 -8.85 -3.09 19.69
N ALA A 571 -9.68 -4.13 19.81
CA ALA A 571 -10.45 -4.66 18.68
C ALA A 571 -11.33 -3.61 17.94
N PRO A 572 -11.94 -2.59 18.61
CA PRO A 572 -12.65 -1.52 17.92
C PRO A 572 -11.77 -0.56 17.08
N ILE A 573 -10.44 -0.65 17.23
CA ILE A 573 -9.44 0.22 16.58
C ILE A 573 -8.67 -0.57 15.52
N ILE A 574 -8.12 -1.73 15.91
CA ILE A 574 -7.35 -2.61 15.01
C ILE A 574 -8.22 -3.49 14.11
N GLY A 575 -9.51 -3.62 14.44
CA GLY A 575 -10.46 -4.54 13.80
C GLY A 575 -10.24 -6.00 14.20
N ASN A 576 -10.98 -6.91 13.55
CA ASN A 576 -10.79 -8.34 13.76
C ASN A 576 -9.41 -8.77 13.20
N ILE A 577 -8.70 -9.59 13.98
CA ILE A 577 -7.43 -10.22 13.62
C ILE A 577 -7.46 -11.69 14.06
N ASP A 578 -6.67 -12.52 13.39
CA ASP A 578 -6.61 -13.98 13.57
C ASP A 578 -5.27 -14.46 14.15
N THR A 579 -4.30 -13.55 14.32
CA THR A 579 -2.91 -13.87 14.63
C THR A 579 -2.54 -13.43 16.04
N PHE A 580 -1.93 -14.34 16.79
CA PHE A 580 -1.51 -14.17 18.18
C PHE A 580 -0.03 -14.48 18.33
N VAL A 581 0.72 -13.58 18.96
CA VAL A 581 2.14 -13.76 19.26
C VAL A 581 2.30 -13.81 20.79
N PHE A 582 2.93 -14.86 21.31
CA PHE A 582 3.04 -15.04 22.75
C PHE A 582 4.08 -14.12 23.40
N ALA A 583 3.64 -13.45 24.47
CA ALA A 583 4.47 -12.67 25.38
C ALA A 583 5.39 -13.54 26.26
N GLN A 584 6.40 -12.92 26.90
CA GLN A 584 7.25 -13.54 27.93
C GLN A 584 7.95 -14.86 27.53
N ALA A 585 8.25 -15.05 26.23
CA ALA A 585 8.70 -16.32 25.65
C ALA A 585 7.82 -17.52 26.02
N SER A 586 6.53 -17.27 26.22
CA SER A 586 5.53 -18.26 26.63
C SER A 586 4.97 -19.04 25.42
N ASP A 587 4.19 -20.07 25.74
CA ASP A 587 3.46 -20.92 24.81
C ASP A 587 2.36 -21.64 25.62
N LEU A 588 1.31 -22.10 24.97
CA LEU A 588 0.32 -22.97 25.61
C LEU A 588 0.96 -24.30 26.04
N SER A 589 0.30 -24.99 26.98
CA SER A 589 0.65 -26.38 27.32
C SER A 589 0.31 -27.34 26.19
N ASP A 590 -0.80 -27.05 25.52
CA ASP A 590 -1.45 -27.84 24.49
C ASP A 590 -2.43 -26.95 23.71
N TYR A 591 -2.58 -27.22 22.42
CA TYR A 591 -3.57 -26.57 21.55
C TYR A 591 -4.92 -27.32 21.63
N THR A 592 -5.29 -27.70 22.86
CA THR A 592 -6.53 -28.38 23.22
C THR A 592 -7.07 -27.84 24.54
N GLY A 593 -8.33 -28.13 24.86
CA GLY A 593 -8.91 -27.78 26.15
C GLY A 593 -9.19 -26.29 26.35
N ALA A 594 -9.39 -25.89 27.61
CA ALA A 594 -10.06 -24.63 27.95
C ALA A 594 -9.30 -23.36 27.55
N SER A 595 -7.98 -23.31 27.74
CA SER A 595 -7.17 -22.12 27.42
C SER A 595 -7.14 -21.86 25.90
N PHE A 596 -6.87 -22.90 25.10
CA PHE A 596 -6.94 -22.82 23.65
C PHE A 596 -8.35 -22.44 23.17
N ASN A 597 -9.40 -23.06 23.73
CA ASN A 597 -10.78 -22.76 23.35
C ASN A 597 -11.16 -21.28 23.53
N VAL A 598 -10.66 -20.59 24.57
CA VAL A 598 -10.91 -19.15 24.76
C VAL A 598 -10.27 -18.33 23.64
N MET A 599 -9.01 -18.61 23.29
CA MET A 599 -8.31 -17.92 22.20
C MET A 599 -8.98 -18.21 20.83
N TYR A 600 -9.35 -19.46 20.58
CA TYR A 600 -10.06 -19.89 19.37
C TYR A 600 -11.44 -19.23 19.24
N GLN A 601 -12.22 -19.14 20.33
CA GLN A 601 -13.51 -18.45 20.35
C GLN A 601 -13.39 -16.93 20.18
N THR A 602 -12.27 -16.34 20.61
CA THR A 602 -11.97 -14.91 20.40
C THR A 602 -11.66 -14.59 18.93
N GLY A 603 -11.19 -15.59 18.16
CA GLY A 603 -10.95 -15.48 16.72
C GLY A 603 -9.56 -15.94 16.27
N PHE A 604 -8.65 -16.24 17.20
CA PHE A 604 -7.26 -16.58 16.86
C PHE A 604 -7.12 -17.97 16.23
N ARG A 605 -6.25 -18.06 15.21
CA ARG A 605 -6.00 -19.22 14.35
C ARG A 605 -4.52 -19.42 14.08
N TYR A 606 -3.77 -18.33 13.94
CA TYR A 606 -2.31 -18.33 13.81
C TYR A 606 -1.70 -18.00 15.17
N PHE A 607 -0.80 -18.84 15.64
CA PHE A 607 -0.16 -18.74 16.94
C PHE A 607 1.36 -18.74 16.75
N ILE A 608 2.06 -17.76 17.32
CA ILE A 608 3.52 -17.65 17.20
C ILE A 608 4.14 -17.65 18.60
N SER A 609 4.93 -18.67 18.94
CA SER A 609 5.69 -18.75 20.19
C SER A 609 7.20 -18.60 19.95
N ASN A 610 7.98 -18.36 21.01
CA ASN A 610 9.42 -18.22 20.89
C ASN A 610 10.10 -19.60 20.76
N GLY A 611 11.09 -19.72 19.88
CA GLY A 611 11.86 -20.93 19.66
C GLY A 611 13.36 -20.70 19.56
N LYS A 612 14.09 -21.82 19.46
CA LYS A 612 15.54 -21.83 19.14
C LYS A 612 15.80 -22.26 17.70
N GLU A 613 14.81 -22.90 17.08
CA GLU A 613 14.80 -23.46 15.74
C GLU A 613 13.48 -23.05 15.06
N PRO A 614 13.48 -22.70 13.77
CA PRO A 614 12.27 -22.59 12.97
C PRO A 614 11.45 -23.87 13.06
N SER A 615 10.14 -23.71 13.22
CA SER A 615 9.19 -24.81 13.20
C SER A 615 7.81 -24.26 12.89
N THR A 616 7.13 -24.78 11.88
CA THR A 616 5.74 -24.47 11.57
C THR A 616 4.92 -25.76 11.53
N GLU A 617 3.89 -25.84 12.37
CA GLU A 617 2.85 -26.87 12.34
C GLU A 617 1.58 -26.27 11.72
N VAL A 618 1.12 -26.84 10.61
CA VAL A 618 -0.21 -26.57 10.06
C VAL A 618 -1.13 -27.69 10.51
N ASN A 619 -1.87 -27.44 11.59
CA ASN A 619 -2.93 -28.33 12.07
C ASN A 619 -4.22 -27.99 11.30
N ASN A 620 -5.18 -28.92 11.16
CA ASN A 620 -6.40 -28.64 10.42
C ASN A 620 -7.33 -27.60 11.08
N THR A 621 -7.05 -27.16 12.30
CA THR A 621 -7.84 -26.15 13.03
C THR A 621 -7.07 -24.88 13.41
N TYR A 622 -5.74 -24.89 13.33
CA TYR A 622 -4.87 -23.77 13.69
C TYR A 622 -3.50 -23.91 13.03
N VAL A 623 -2.73 -22.83 13.00
CA VAL A 623 -1.31 -22.86 12.61
C VAL A 623 -0.48 -22.41 13.80
N HIS A 624 0.56 -23.17 14.13
CA HIS A 624 1.52 -22.81 15.17
C HIS A 624 2.92 -22.65 14.57
N GLN A 625 3.59 -21.54 14.86
CA GLN A 625 4.94 -21.28 14.40
C GLN A 625 5.87 -20.87 15.56
N LYS A 626 7.14 -21.26 15.45
CA LYS A 626 8.22 -20.80 16.33
C LYS A 626 9.06 -19.73 15.67
N ARG A 627 9.12 -18.55 16.29
CA ARG A 627 9.97 -17.41 15.89
C ARG A 627 11.32 -17.43 16.59
N LEU A 628 12.34 -16.89 15.93
CA LEU A 628 13.68 -16.65 16.48
C LEU A 628 13.79 -15.18 16.88
N MET A 629 13.94 -14.89 18.18
CA MET A 629 14.18 -13.52 18.64
C MET A 629 15.59 -13.06 18.24
N VAL A 630 15.67 -11.93 17.54
CA VAL A 630 16.91 -11.24 17.16
C VAL A 630 17.10 -10.06 18.11
N THR A 631 18.20 -10.09 18.84
CA THR A 631 18.42 -9.28 20.05
C THR A 631 19.92 -9.08 20.21
N GLY A 632 20.36 -8.08 20.99
CA GLY A 632 21.79 -7.96 21.31
C GLY A 632 22.34 -9.26 21.92
N GLU A 633 21.63 -9.83 22.89
CA GLU A 633 22.00 -11.10 23.51
C GLU A 633 22.08 -12.26 22.50
N THR A 634 21.06 -12.45 21.65
CA THR A 634 21.03 -13.61 20.75
C THR A 634 22.07 -13.49 19.64
N MET A 635 22.34 -12.30 19.15
CA MET A 635 23.39 -12.04 18.17
C MET A 635 24.80 -12.29 18.74
N VAL A 636 25.07 -11.93 20.00
CA VAL A 636 26.41 -12.12 20.61
C VAL A 636 26.60 -13.52 21.20
N TRP A 637 25.62 -14.04 21.94
CA TRP A 637 25.78 -15.24 22.77
C TRP A 637 25.22 -16.52 22.16
N TYR A 638 24.41 -16.43 21.10
CA TYR A 638 23.73 -17.56 20.45
C TYR A 638 23.77 -17.46 18.91
N LYS A 639 24.88 -16.94 18.37
CA LYS A 639 25.04 -16.63 16.94
C LYS A 639 24.79 -17.80 15.99
N GLU A 640 25.03 -19.03 16.47
CA GLU A 640 24.75 -20.28 15.74
C GLU A 640 23.28 -20.40 15.29
N ARG A 641 22.34 -19.78 16.02
CA ARG A 641 20.92 -19.74 15.63
C ARG A 641 20.69 -19.03 14.28
N PHE A 642 21.63 -18.18 13.85
CA PHE A 642 21.56 -17.40 12.60
C PHE A 642 22.56 -17.88 11.55
N THR A 643 23.82 -18.12 11.94
CA THR A 643 24.89 -18.50 11.01
C THR A 643 24.67 -19.87 10.39
N ASP A 644 24.26 -20.86 11.19
CA ASP A 644 24.17 -22.27 10.76
C ASP A 644 22.98 -22.50 9.80
N LYS A 645 22.07 -21.52 9.75
CA LYS A 645 20.93 -21.45 8.83
C LYS A 645 21.22 -20.62 7.59
N GLY A 646 22.39 -19.96 7.54
CA GLY A 646 22.76 -19.03 6.48
C GLY A 646 21.83 -17.82 6.39
N LEU A 647 21.30 -17.34 7.52
CA LEU A 647 20.40 -16.18 7.61
C LEU A 647 21.20 -14.88 7.45
N PHE A 648 22.04 -14.59 8.45
CA PHE A 648 23.01 -13.50 8.48
C PHE A 648 24.16 -13.88 9.42
N ASP A 649 25.29 -13.17 9.34
CA ASP A 649 26.41 -13.29 10.28
C ASP A 649 26.35 -12.17 11.33
N PRO A 650 26.03 -12.49 12.61
CA PRO A 650 26.02 -11.51 13.69
C PRO A 650 27.35 -10.77 13.88
N ASN A 651 28.49 -11.39 13.58
CA ASN A 651 29.81 -10.75 13.78
C ASN A 651 30.04 -9.59 12.79
N MET A 652 29.28 -9.54 11.68
CA MET A 652 29.31 -8.47 10.68
C MET A 652 28.17 -7.45 10.86
N VAL A 653 27.17 -7.79 11.68
CA VAL A 653 26.01 -6.93 11.98
C VAL A 653 26.27 -6.08 13.22
N VAL A 654 26.58 -6.73 14.34
CA VAL A 654 26.56 -6.14 15.69
C VAL A 654 27.58 -5.02 15.82
N ASP A 655 27.12 -3.84 16.24
CA ASP A 655 28.03 -2.75 16.58
C ASP A 655 28.48 -2.84 18.04
N MET A 656 29.54 -3.63 18.26
CA MET A 656 30.19 -3.73 19.56
C MET A 656 30.81 -2.41 20.06
N THR A 657 31.03 -1.42 19.18
CA THR A 657 31.53 -0.09 19.59
C THR A 657 30.40 0.73 20.18
N ALA A 658 29.26 0.81 19.48
CA ALA A 658 28.06 1.46 19.98
C ALA A 658 27.58 0.82 21.29
N ARG A 659 27.60 -0.51 21.37
CA ARG A 659 27.21 -1.31 22.54
C ARG A 659 28.20 -1.28 23.72
N GLY A 660 29.25 -0.46 23.67
CA GLY A 660 30.20 -0.28 24.78
C GLY A 660 31.16 -1.45 25.02
N GLY A 661 31.30 -2.37 24.07
CA GLY A 661 32.24 -3.49 24.12
C GLY A 661 31.76 -4.74 24.88
N ASP A 662 30.58 -4.72 25.50
CA ASP A 662 29.96 -5.86 26.17
C ASP A 662 28.44 -5.86 25.93
N VAL A 663 27.83 -7.03 25.91
CA VAL A 663 26.38 -7.18 25.76
C VAL A 663 25.90 -8.13 26.86
N PRO A 664 25.02 -7.69 27.78
CA PRO A 664 24.58 -8.52 28.88
C PRO A 664 23.91 -9.82 28.41
N LYS A 665 24.02 -10.85 29.26
CA LYS A 665 23.41 -12.16 29.03
C LYS A 665 22.37 -12.44 30.12
N ALA A 666 21.24 -13.05 29.77
CA ALA A 666 20.27 -13.54 30.74
C ALA A 666 20.91 -14.62 31.64
N GLY A 667 20.51 -14.61 32.93
CA GLY A 667 21.10 -15.43 34.01
C GLY A 667 20.67 -16.90 34.04
#